data_AF-A0A1H0L251-F1
#
_entry.id   AF-A0A1H0L251-F1
#
_cell.length_a   1.000
_cell.length_b   1.000
_cell.length_c   1.000
_cell.angle_alpha   90.00
_cell.angle_beta   90.00
_cell.angle_gamma   90.00
#
_symmetry.space_group_name_H-M   'P 1'
#
loop_
_entity.id
_entity.type
_entity.pdbx_description
1 polymer ?
#
loop_
_entity_poly.entity_id
_entity_poly.type
_entity_poly.pdbx_seq_one_letter_code
_entity_poly.pdbx_strand_id
1 'polypeptide(L)'
;MARVRSVGTVLAVLLALAVTPAQAAPVPLSEGKPAVASSTENGGTPASAAVDGDGGTRWSSAWSDPQWLRVDLGASSSLTRVELDWESAYATAFEIQVSANGDTWQTIRSVTGAAGGRQGYDVTGTGRYVRVHTTQRAGGYGVSLWEFRVHGTQAPGVPGSGVHVTGSQGDWRLTVDGRPWTVKGLTWGPPAADAARYMPELTSMGVNTLRTWGTDASTRPLLDAAAAHGLRVVNGFWLQPGGGPGSGGCVDYVTDTAYKNDVLGQIRHWVTTYRDHPGVLLWNVGNESLLGLQNCYSGAELENQRVAYARYLNEAARAIHTIDANHPVTSTDAWTGAWAYLKAHTPDLDLYSVNSYGNVCQVRQDWISGGHTKPYLLTEAGPAGEWEVPDDANGVPAEPTDVQKRDGYTQAWNCITGHTGVSFGGTLFHYGTEHDFGAVWFNLTPAGKKRLSFYAVQRAFGGATPANTPPVISSMAVPRTVAAGAPLTIDVAASDPEGDALTWSAAFNSRYIDDSGGLAGTPVRVAGNRLTVTAPDRLGVWKVYVLAEDGRGNIGIETRSVRVVAPQPAGVDVARGKPVTASSYQQAGDGAPYPPSNAVDGDAASRWATDWSDPQWVRVDLGAVTTFQHVHLVWEGAFGRAYEIQVSDDGSSWRTAYGTTSGNGGVDSVDVTATGRYVRLHATQRATGWGYSLYEFGIYRR
;
A
#
# COMPACT_ATOMS: atom_id res chain seq x y z
N MET A 1 -106.30 -35.32 0.81
CA MET A 1 -104.83 -35.23 0.62
C MET A 1 -104.23 -34.48 1.81
N ALA A 2 -103.01 -34.87 2.19
CA ALA A 2 -102.08 -34.20 3.11
C ALA A 2 -102.39 -34.18 4.62
N ARG A 3 -101.77 -35.13 5.34
CA ARG A 3 -101.33 -35.00 6.73
C ARG A 3 -100.00 -34.24 6.75
N VAL A 4 -99.80 -33.30 7.67
CA VAL A 4 -98.48 -32.78 8.05
C VAL A 4 -98.24 -33.13 9.52
N ARG A 5 -97.16 -33.87 9.77
CA ARG A 5 -96.61 -34.20 11.08
C ARG A 5 -95.29 -33.45 11.26
N SER A 6 -95.16 -32.84 12.44
CA SER A 6 -94.00 -32.58 13.29
C SER A 6 -92.58 -32.75 12.72
N VAL A 7 -91.79 -31.69 12.81
CA VAL A 7 -90.33 -31.67 12.65
C VAL A 7 -89.68 -32.11 13.97
N GLY A 8 -88.76 -33.08 13.90
CA GLY A 8 -87.85 -33.46 14.97
C GLY A 8 -86.41 -33.28 14.50
N THR A 9 -85.62 -32.50 15.23
CA THR A 9 -84.21 -32.18 14.95
C THR A 9 -83.31 -33.24 15.56
N VAL A 10 -82.41 -33.83 14.76
CA VAL A 10 -81.36 -34.76 15.20
C VAL A 10 -80.06 -33.97 15.39
N LEU A 11 -79.48 -34.05 16.59
CA LEU A 11 -78.17 -33.48 16.93
C LEU A 11 -77.11 -34.59 16.77
N ALA A 12 -76.15 -34.42 15.85
CA ALA A 12 -75.00 -35.31 15.69
C ALA A 12 -73.81 -34.79 16.51
N VAL A 13 -73.27 -35.62 17.41
CA VAL A 13 -72.05 -35.35 18.18
C VAL A 13 -70.86 -35.93 17.41
N LEU A 14 -69.95 -35.08 16.94
CA LEU A 14 -68.62 -35.48 16.44
C LEU A 14 -67.60 -35.40 17.59
N LEU A 15 -66.98 -36.54 17.93
CA LEU A 15 -65.76 -36.57 18.74
C LEU A 15 -64.57 -36.16 17.84
N ALA A 16 -63.95 -35.01 18.14
CA ALA A 16 -62.65 -34.63 17.59
C ALA A 16 -61.53 -35.23 18.46
N LEU A 17 -60.78 -36.18 17.90
CA LEU A 17 -59.50 -36.61 18.46
C LEU A 17 -58.46 -35.52 18.20
N ALA A 18 -57.93 -34.91 19.26
CA ALA A 18 -56.80 -34.00 19.16
C ALA A 18 -55.53 -34.80 18.82
N VAL A 19 -55.07 -34.71 17.57
CA VAL A 19 -53.75 -35.16 17.18
C VAL A 19 -52.77 -34.05 17.51
N THR A 20 -51.91 -34.26 18.52
CA THR A 20 -50.75 -33.40 18.73
C THR A 20 -49.75 -33.65 17.59
N PRO A 21 -49.33 -32.64 16.81
CA PRO A 21 -48.28 -32.84 15.83
C PRO A 21 -47.00 -33.26 16.56
N ALA A 22 -46.33 -34.30 16.06
CA ALA A 22 -44.99 -34.67 16.51
C ALA A 22 -44.05 -33.51 16.17
N GLN A 23 -43.53 -32.84 17.20
CA GLN A 23 -42.55 -31.78 17.04
C GLN A 23 -41.23 -32.44 16.61
N ALA A 24 -40.73 -32.08 15.41
CA ALA A 24 -39.42 -32.51 14.95
C ALA A 24 -38.37 -32.13 16.01
N ALA A 25 -37.41 -33.02 16.25
CA ALA A 25 -36.31 -32.73 17.19
C ALA A 25 -35.61 -31.43 16.76
N PRO A 26 -35.22 -30.55 17.71
CA PRO A 26 -34.50 -29.33 17.38
C PRO A 26 -33.24 -29.65 16.55
N VAL A 27 -33.04 -28.92 15.46
CA VAL A 27 -31.82 -29.00 14.64
C VAL A 27 -30.62 -28.63 15.53
N PRO A 28 -29.54 -29.44 15.56
CA PRO A 28 -28.33 -29.12 16.32
C PRO A 28 -27.76 -27.75 15.91
N LEU A 29 -27.23 -26.99 16.88
CA LEU A 29 -26.54 -25.72 16.63
C LEU A 29 -25.32 -25.86 15.71
N SER A 30 -24.74 -27.06 15.64
CA SER A 30 -23.59 -27.37 14.79
C SER A 30 -23.96 -27.74 13.34
N GLU A 31 -25.22 -28.04 13.04
CA GLU A 31 -25.61 -28.51 11.70
C GLU A 31 -25.37 -27.42 10.63
N GLY A 32 -24.68 -27.79 9.55
CA GLY A 32 -24.27 -26.91 8.46
C GLY A 32 -23.21 -25.86 8.82
N LYS A 33 -22.64 -25.91 10.03
CA LYS A 33 -21.69 -24.89 10.50
C LYS A 33 -20.26 -25.14 10.02
N PRO A 34 -19.42 -24.09 9.91
CA PRO A 34 -18.01 -24.26 9.59
C PRO A 34 -17.31 -25.16 10.62
N ALA A 35 -16.62 -26.19 10.13
CA ALA A 35 -15.83 -27.10 10.95
C ALA A 35 -14.39 -27.22 10.43
N VAL A 36 -13.46 -27.37 11.37
CA VAL A 36 -12.03 -27.62 11.12
C VAL A 36 -11.53 -28.71 12.05
N ALA A 37 -10.48 -29.41 11.66
CA ALA A 37 -9.89 -30.48 12.44
C ALA A 37 -8.36 -30.38 12.47
N SER A 38 -7.73 -31.06 13.42
CA SER A 38 -6.28 -31.22 13.50
C SER A 38 -5.68 -31.89 12.27
N SER A 39 -6.43 -32.79 11.64
CA SER A 39 -6.04 -33.48 10.42
C SER A 39 -7.25 -34.10 9.73
N THR A 40 -7.06 -34.56 8.50
CA THR A 40 -8.01 -35.37 7.72
C THR A 40 -7.28 -36.56 7.12
N GLU A 41 -7.86 -37.75 7.16
CA GLU A 41 -7.28 -38.98 6.58
C GLU A 41 -7.07 -38.85 5.07
N ASN A 42 -8.03 -38.25 4.37
CA ASN A 42 -7.96 -37.91 2.94
C ASN A 42 -9.08 -36.91 2.56
N GLY A 43 -9.08 -36.44 1.31
CA GLY A 43 -10.04 -35.43 0.83
C GLY A 43 -11.52 -35.84 0.85
N GLY A 44 -11.84 -37.13 0.96
CA GLY A 44 -13.21 -37.63 1.04
C GLY A 44 -13.79 -37.68 2.46
N THR A 45 -13.02 -37.29 3.49
CA THR A 45 -13.44 -37.31 4.90
C THR A 45 -13.18 -35.97 5.62
N PRO A 46 -13.66 -34.84 5.08
CA PRO A 46 -13.38 -33.52 5.61
C PRO A 46 -14.08 -33.28 6.96
N ALA A 47 -13.61 -32.28 7.72
CA ALA A 47 -14.24 -31.88 8.99
C ALA A 47 -15.73 -31.49 8.84
N SER A 48 -16.10 -30.90 7.70
CA SER A 48 -17.48 -30.51 7.39
C SER A 48 -18.44 -31.69 7.32
N ALA A 49 -17.96 -32.88 6.97
CA ALA A 49 -18.76 -34.10 6.85
C ALA A 49 -19.20 -34.68 8.21
N ALA A 50 -18.71 -34.12 9.33
CA ALA A 50 -19.18 -34.49 10.66
C ALA A 50 -20.22 -33.51 11.22
N VAL A 51 -20.66 -32.52 10.44
CA VAL A 51 -21.61 -31.50 10.89
C VAL A 51 -22.62 -31.14 9.80
N ASP A 52 -22.78 -31.97 8.78
CA ASP A 52 -23.65 -31.69 7.63
C ASP A 52 -25.05 -32.29 7.75
N GLY A 53 -25.30 -33.09 8.79
CA GLY A 53 -26.57 -33.76 9.02
C GLY A 53 -26.75 -35.05 8.21
N ASP A 54 -25.76 -35.45 7.41
CA ASP A 54 -25.79 -36.67 6.60
C ASP A 54 -25.02 -37.80 7.30
N GLY A 55 -25.76 -38.76 7.88
CA GLY A 55 -25.17 -39.94 8.52
C GLY A 55 -24.45 -40.91 7.56
N GLY A 56 -24.41 -40.62 6.25
CA GLY A 56 -23.63 -41.33 5.26
C GLY A 56 -22.24 -40.75 5.00
N THR A 57 -21.92 -39.56 5.53
CA THR A 57 -20.61 -38.92 5.39
C THR A 57 -19.91 -38.77 6.76
N ARG A 58 -18.58 -38.65 6.77
CA ARG A 58 -17.81 -38.61 8.02
C ARG A 58 -16.54 -37.78 7.93
N TRP A 59 -16.15 -37.20 9.06
CA TRP A 59 -14.77 -36.80 9.28
C TRP A 59 -13.92 -38.00 9.72
N SER A 60 -12.67 -38.09 9.27
CA SER A 60 -11.68 -39.10 9.68
C SER A 60 -10.32 -38.43 9.89
N SER A 61 -9.63 -38.75 10.99
CA SER A 61 -8.33 -38.15 11.33
C SER A 61 -7.13 -38.96 10.83
N ALA A 62 -5.94 -38.37 10.88
CA ALA A 62 -4.69 -39.12 10.85
C ALA A 62 -4.57 -40.08 12.06
N TRP A 63 -3.72 -41.11 11.92
CA TRP A 63 -3.60 -42.20 12.89
C TRP A 63 -2.60 -41.88 14.02
N SER A 64 -2.83 -40.77 14.71
CA SER A 64 -2.03 -40.32 15.85
C SER A 64 -2.91 -39.67 16.92
N ASP A 65 -2.45 -39.67 18.17
CA ASP A 65 -3.13 -38.97 19.27
C ASP A 65 -2.24 -37.79 19.72
N PRO A 66 -2.81 -36.64 20.13
CA PRO A 66 -4.24 -36.32 20.13
C PRO A 66 -4.75 -35.85 18.75
N GLN A 67 -6.07 -35.86 18.56
CA GLN A 67 -6.77 -35.24 17.43
C GLN A 67 -7.89 -34.35 17.95
N TRP A 68 -8.39 -33.45 17.12
CA TRP A 68 -9.57 -32.67 17.45
C TRP A 68 -10.40 -32.33 16.21
N LEU A 69 -11.70 -32.20 16.43
CA LEU A 69 -12.67 -31.63 15.50
C LEU A 69 -13.37 -30.47 16.20
N ARG A 70 -13.37 -29.29 15.58
CA ARG A 70 -13.95 -28.05 16.09
C ARG A 70 -15.02 -27.53 15.13
N VAL A 71 -16.14 -27.07 15.69
CA VAL A 71 -17.21 -26.35 14.99
C VAL A 71 -17.31 -24.90 15.50
N ASP A 72 -17.55 -23.95 14.58
CA ASP A 72 -17.92 -22.57 14.88
C ASP A 72 -19.45 -22.41 14.83
N LEU A 73 -20.10 -22.21 15.98
CA LEU A 73 -21.55 -22.06 16.06
C LEU A 73 -22.06 -20.73 15.45
N GLY A 74 -21.15 -19.81 15.15
CA GLY A 74 -21.43 -18.48 14.57
C GLY A 74 -21.76 -17.40 15.62
N ALA A 75 -22.15 -17.78 16.84
CA ALA A 75 -22.26 -16.87 17.98
C ALA A 75 -22.08 -17.62 19.30
N SER A 76 -21.76 -16.88 20.37
CA SER A 76 -21.70 -17.45 21.72
C SER A 76 -23.03 -18.09 22.10
N SER A 77 -22.98 -19.38 22.44
CA SER A 77 -24.16 -20.19 22.72
C SER A 77 -24.01 -20.87 24.08
N SER A 78 -25.11 -21.01 24.83
CA SER A 78 -25.14 -21.87 26.01
C SER A 78 -25.47 -23.29 25.58
N LEU A 79 -24.58 -24.23 25.88
CA LEU A 79 -24.70 -25.63 25.50
C LEU A 79 -25.46 -26.41 26.57
N THR A 80 -26.30 -27.34 26.12
CA THR A 80 -27.03 -28.28 26.98
C THR A 80 -26.59 -29.72 26.76
N ARG A 81 -26.20 -30.07 25.53
CA ARG A 81 -25.84 -31.44 25.17
C ARG A 81 -24.93 -31.49 23.96
N VAL A 82 -24.05 -32.49 23.92
CA VAL A 82 -23.25 -32.86 22.75
C VAL A 82 -23.53 -34.32 22.42
N GLU A 83 -23.86 -34.62 21.17
CA GLU A 83 -23.95 -35.99 20.66
C GLU A 83 -22.82 -36.26 19.67
N LEU A 84 -22.16 -37.39 19.86
CA LEU A 84 -21.09 -37.89 19.01
C LEU A 84 -21.56 -39.20 18.40
N ASP A 85 -21.56 -39.27 17.08
CA ASP A 85 -21.87 -40.49 16.32
C ASP A 85 -20.58 -41.03 15.72
N TRP A 86 -19.95 -41.94 16.44
CA TRP A 86 -18.65 -42.48 16.04
C TRP A 86 -18.79 -43.56 14.96
N GLU A 87 -17.80 -43.63 14.07
CA GLU A 87 -17.56 -44.82 13.25
C GLU A 87 -16.89 -45.93 14.10
N SER A 88 -16.58 -47.10 13.52
CA SER A 88 -15.80 -48.15 14.21
C SER A 88 -14.44 -47.66 14.72
N ALA A 89 -13.85 -46.64 14.08
CA ALA A 89 -12.70 -45.90 14.58
C ALA A 89 -13.12 -44.75 15.51
N TYR A 90 -12.97 -44.92 16.83
CA TYR A 90 -13.44 -43.96 17.85
C TYR A 90 -12.42 -43.67 18.95
N ALA A 91 -12.69 -42.64 19.76
CA ALA A 91 -11.88 -42.28 20.93
C ALA A 91 -12.41 -42.96 22.21
N THR A 92 -11.53 -43.63 22.97
CA THR A 92 -11.85 -44.14 24.32
C THR A 92 -11.68 -43.07 25.39
N ALA A 93 -10.84 -42.05 25.15
CA ALA A 93 -10.75 -40.86 26.00
C ALA A 93 -10.73 -39.57 25.17
N PHE A 94 -11.51 -38.57 25.62
CA PHE A 94 -11.61 -37.27 24.99
C PHE A 94 -12.16 -36.20 25.94
N GLU A 95 -12.00 -34.95 25.53
CA GLU A 95 -12.55 -33.77 26.19
C GLU A 95 -13.49 -33.03 25.24
N ILE A 96 -14.62 -32.57 25.76
CA ILE A 96 -15.47 -31.59 25.08
C ILE A 96 -15.09 -30.23 25.64
N GLN A 97 -14.73 -29.30 24.76
CA GLN A 97 -14.20 -28.00 25.13
C GLN A 97 -14.95 -26.88 24.39
N VAL A 98 -15.04 -25.72 25.04
CA VAL A 98 -15.61 -24.51 24.46
C VAL A 98 -14.58 -23.39 24.41
N SER A 99 -14.78 -22.45 23.50
CA SER A 99 -13.95 -21.25 23.37
C SER A 99 -14.78 -20.07 22.88
N ALA A 100 -14.43 -18.87 23.35
CA ALA A 100 -14.98 -17.61 22.84
C ALA A 100 -14.29 -17.14 21.55
N ASN A 101 -12.99 -17.44 21.40
CA ASN A 101 -12.12 -16.90 20.34
C ASN A 101 -11.50 -17.98 19.43
N GLY A 102 -11.68 -19.27 19.74
CA GLY A 102 -11.13 -20.38 18.99
C GLY A 102 -9.68 -20.75 19.35
N ASP A 103 -9.03 -19.96 20.20
CA ASP A 103 -7.61 -20.08 20.59
C ASP A 103 -7.46 -20.60 22.03
N THR A 104 -8.15 -19.97 22.99
CA THR A 104 -8.14 -20.36 24.41
C THR A 104 -9.33 -21.25 24.71
N TRP A 105 -9.07 -22.44 25.26
CA TRP A 105 -10.07 -23.49 25.43
C TRP A 105 -10.34 -23.81 26.89
N GLN A 106 -11.62 -24.00 27.22
CA GLN A 106 -12.08 -24.48 28.51
C GLN A 106 -12.71 -25.86 28.34
N THR A 107 -12.24 -26.85 29.10
CA THR A 107 -12.88 -28.17 29.18
C THR A 107 -14.19 -28.08 29.96
N ILE A 108 -15.29 -28.52 29.33
CA ILE A 108 -16.62 -28.58 29.94
C ILE A 108 -17.06 -30.03 30.21
N ARG A 109 -16.36 -31.01 29.62
CA ARG A 109 -16.54 -32.44 29.93
C ARG A 109 -15.26 -33.22 29.61
N SER A 110 -14.88 -34.13 30.50
CA SER A 110 -13.88 -35.17 30.22
C SER A 110 -14.57 -36.54 30.22
N VAL A 111 -14.16 -37.41 29.30
CA VAL A 111 -14.70 -38.76 29.12
C VAL A 111 -13.53 -39.74 29.00
N THR A 112 -13.63 -40.86 29.71
CA THR A 112 -12.70 -42.01 29.62
C THR A 112 -13.51 -43.29 29.55
N GLY A 113 -12.97 -44.32 28.90
CA GLY A 113 -13.65 -45.60 28.71
C GLY A 113 -14.91 -45.53 27.83
N ALA A 114 -14.97 -44.57 26.89
CA ALA A 114 -16.08 -44.49 25.95
C ALA A 114 -16.15 -45.74 25.06
N ALA A 115 -17.36 -46.22 24.77
CA ALA A 115 -17.60 -47.46 24.02
C ALA A 115 -17.74 -47.29 22.48
N GLY A 116 -17.58 -46.08 21.95
CA GLY A 116 -17.90 -45.76 20.54
C GLY A 116 -19.40 -45.75 20.24
N GLY A 117 -19.75 -45.77 18.96
CA GLY A 117 -21.13 -45.64 18.47
C GLY A 117 -21.78 -44.28 18.78
N ARG A 118 -23.11 -44.20 18.75
CA ARG A 118 -23.83 -42.97 19.06
C ARG A 118 -23.94 -42.73 20.57
N GLN A 119 -23.36 -41.63 21.04
CA GLN A 119 -23.27 -41.27 22.46
C GLN A 119 -23.71 -39.83 22.68
N GLY A 120 -24.43 -39.57 23.78
CA GLY A 120 -24.87 -38.24 24.18
C GLY A 120 -24.29 -37.86 25.53
N TYR A 121 -23.83 -36.62 25.65
CA TYR A 121 -23.24 -36.05 26.86
C TYR A 121 -23.96 -34.77 27.21
N ASP A 122 -24.63 -34.75 28.36
CA ASP A 122 -25.13 -33.50 28.91
C ASP A 122 -23.95 -32.66 29.39
N VAL A 123 -23.96 -31.39 29.01
CA VAL A 123 -22.88 -30.45 29.28
C VAL A 123 -23.44 -29.11 29.72
N THR A 124 -22.62 -28.32 30.40
CA THR A 124 -22.95 -26.95 30.75
C THR A 124 -21.72 -26.09 30.49
N GLY A 125 -21.88 -25.09 29.64
CA GLY A 125 -20.81 -24.18 29.25
C GLY A 125 -21.29 -23.20 28.19
N THR A 126 -20.53 -22.13 28.01
CA THR A 126 -20.81 -21.09 27.02
C THR A 126 -19.61 -20.88 26.14
N GLY A 127 -19.83 -20.82 24.83
CA GLY A 127 -18.78 -20.52 23.86
C GLY A 127 -19.34 -20.41 22.45
N ARG A 128 -18.56 -19.79 21.56
CA ARG A 128 -18.85 -19.73 20.13
C ARG A 128 -18.32 -20.96 19.41
N TYR A 129 -17.11 -21.40 19.79
CA TYR A 129 -16.49 -22.58 19.23
C TYR A 129 -16.64 -23.75 20.21
N VAL A 130 -16.87 -24.93 19.66
CA VAL A 130 -16.96 -26.18 20.43
C VAL A 130 -16.06 -27.19 19.75
N ARG A 131 -15.25 -27.93 20.51
CA ARG A 131 -14.44 -29.01 19.95
C ARG A 131 -14.52 -30.27 20.80
N VAL A 132 -14.40 -31.41 20.11
CA VAL A 132 -14.03 -32.68 20.74
C VAL A 132 -12.51 -32.86 20.56
N HIS A 133 -11.79 -32.94 21.67
CA HIS A 133 -10.34 -33.13 21.72
C HIS A 133 -10.05 -34.56 22.19
N THR A 134 -9.74 -35.44 21.25
CA THR A 134 -9.54 -36.87 21.49
C THR A 134 -8.12 -37.16 21.93
N THR A 135 -7.96 -37.72 23.12
CA THR A 135 -6.65 -37.96 23.75
C THR A 135 -6.22 -39.41 23.72
N GLN A 136 -7.14 -40.35 23.50
CA GLN A 136 -6.85 -41.77 23.36
C GLN A 136 -7.81 -42.45 22.39
N ARG A 137 -7.27 -43.08 21.35
CA ARG A 137 -8.04 -43.90 20.38
C ARG A 137 -8.33 -45.32 20.87
N ALA A 138 -9.37 -45.95 20.31
CA ALA A 138 -9.78 -47.31 20.65
C ALA A 138 -8.94 -48.41 20.00
N GLY A 139 -8.26 -48.11 18.88
CA GLY A 139 -7.53 -49.09 18.08
C GLY A 139 -6.30 -48.53 17.37
N GLY A 140 -5.83 -49.19 16.31
CA GLY A 140 -4.66 -48.76 15.53
C GLY A 140 -4.91 -47.64 14.52
N TYR A 141 -6.17 -47.33 14.22
CA TYR A 141 -6.59 -46.32 13.24
C TYR A 141 -6.76 -44.94 13.87
N GLY A 142 -7.06 -43.90 13.08
CA GLY A 142 -7.45 -42.58 13.61
C GLY A 142 -8.78 -42.61 14.37
N VAL A 143 -9.38 -41.44 14.58
CA VAL A 143 -10.75 -41.30 15.08
C VAL A 143 -11.64 -40.77 13.96
N SER A 144 -12.91 -41.18 13.95
CA SER A 144 -13.84 -40.80 12.90
C SER A 144 -15.26 -40.62 13.44
N LEU A 145 -15.88 -39.51 13.05
CA LEU A 145 -17.24 -39.14 13.42
C LEU A 145 -18.09 -39.08 12.16
N TRP A 146 -19.16 -39.87 12.14
CA TRP A 146 -20.28 -39.63 11.24
C TRP A 146 -20.84 -38.24 11.55
N GLU A 147 -21.13 -37.94 12.82
CA GLU A 147 -21.79 -36.68 13.18
C GLU A 147 -21.37 -36.16 14.57
N PHE A 148 -21.17 -34.84 14.67
CA PHE A 148 -20.85 -34.06 15.87
C PHE A 148 -21.94 -33.00 16.08
N ARG A 149 -22.92 -33.35 16.92
CA ARG A 149 -24.13 -32.55 17.14
C ARG A 149 -24.05 -31.79 18.45
N VAL A 150 -23.99 -30.47 18.37
CA VAL A 150 -24.01 -29.59 19.55
C VAL A 150 -25.42 -29.03 19.72
N HIS A 151 -25.98 -29.17 20.92
CA HIS A 151 -27.31 -28.69 21.28
C HIS A 151 -27.24 -27.63 22.36
N GLY A 152 -28.15 -26.67 22.30
CA GLY A 152 -28.20 -25.56 23.25
C GLY A 152 -29.10 -24.43 22.78
N THR A 153 -28.95 -23.27 23.41
CA THR A 153 -29.57 -22.01 22.98
C THR A 153 -28.49 -21.04 22.55
N GLN A 154 -28.55 -20.62 21.29
CA GLN A 154 -27.75 -19.51 20.80
C GLN A 154 -28.26 -18.22 21.47
N ALA A 155 -27.35 -17.40 22.02
CA ALA A 155 -27.78 -16.08 22.49
C ALA A 155 -28.42 -15.34 21.30
N PRO A 156 -29.52 -14.60 21.49
CA PRO A 156 -30.02 -13.72 20.44
C PRO A 156 -28.85 -12.83 20.04
N GLY A 157 -28.40 -12.92 18.78
CA GLY A 157 -27.44 -11.96 18.25
C GLY A 157 -28.00 -10.58 18.54
N VAL A 158 -27.20 -9.69 19.13
CA VAL A 158 -27.64 -8.31 19.34
C VAL A 158 -28.03 -7.79 17.96
N PRO A 159 -29.30 -7.41 17.72
CA PRO A 159 -29.66 -6.79 16.45
C PRO A 159 -28.77 -5.56 16.28
N GLY A 160 -27.87 -5.61 15.29
CA GLY A 160 -26.89 -4.56 15.03
C GLY A 160 -25.43 -4.86 15.36
N SER A 161 -25.02 -6.05 15.83
CA SER A 161 -23.58 -6.39 15.93
C SER A 161 -22.91 -6.48 14.54
N GLY A 162 -21.66 -6.04 14.42
CA GLY A 162 -20.92 -6.02 13.15
C GLY A 162 -20.91 -4.65 12.46
N VAL A 163 -20.39 -4.59 11.24
CA VAL A 163 -20.28 -3.37 10.45
C VAL A 163 -21.23 -3.42 9.26
N HIS A 164 -22.13 -2.43 9.17
CA HIS A 164 -23.21 -2.46 8.17
C HIS A 164 -23.38 -1.12 7.49
N VAL A 165 -23.63 -1.17 6.18
CA VAL A 165 -24.19 -0.06 5.42
C VAL A 165 -25.71 -0.11 5.57
N THR A 166 -26.28 0.95 6.14
CA THR A 166 -27.72 1.06 6.40
C THR A 166 -28.28 2.31 5.73
N GLY A 167 -29.61 2.41 5.63
CA GLY A 167 -30.29 3.55 5.02
C GLY A 167 -30.56 3.36 3.53
N SER A 168 -30.85 4.46 2.84
CA SER A 168 -31.23 4.48 1.43
C SER A 168 -30.72 5.73 0.74
N GLN A 169 -31.08 5.93 -0.54
CA GLN A 169 -30.56 7.00 -1.39
C GLN A 169 -30.54 8.38 -0.70
N GLY A 170 -29.33 8.87 -0.40
CA GLY A 170 -29.11 10.18 0.23
C GLY A 170 -29.21 10.23 1.76
N ASP A 171 -29.45 9.10 2.44
CA ASP A 171 -29.46 8.96 3.90
C ASP A 171 -28.82 7.62 4.32
N TRP A 172 -27.68 7.27 3.71
CA TRP A 172 -26.90 6.12 4.12
C TRP A 172 -26.09 6.39 5.38
N ARG A 173 -25.87 5.34 6.16
CA ARG A 173 -25.02 5.35 7.35
C ARG A 173 -24.20 4.09 7.42
N LEU A 174 -22.90 4.26 7.61
CA LEU A 174 -22.04 3.19 8.10
C LEU A 174 -22.27 3.06 9.60
N THR A 175 -22.48 1.84 10.08
CA THR A 175 -22.68 1.54 11.50
C THR A 175 -21.67 0.50 11.96
N VAL A 176 -21.14 0.66 13.17
CA VAL A 176 -20.33 -0.33 13.88
C VAL A 176 -21.06 -0.68 15.15
N ASP A 177 -21.44 -1.94 15.30
CA ASP A 177 -22.21 -2.45 16.44
C ASP A 177 -23.49 -1.63 16.69
N GLY A 178 -24.17 -1.26 15.59
CA GLY A 178 -25.42 -0.51 15.57
C GLY A 178 -25.27 0.99 15.81
N ARG A 179 -24.05 1.49 16.01
CA ARG A 179 -23.76 2.91 16.24
C ARG A 179 -23.24 3.57 14.97
N PRO A 180 -23.69 4.80 14.62
CA PRO A 180 -23.16 5.52 13.47
C PRO A 180 -21.64 5.67 13.53
N TRP A 181 -20.98 5.46 12.39
CA TRP A 181 -19.54 5.52 12.25
C TRP A 181 -19.15 6.42 11.08
N THR A 182 -18.65 7.63 11.38
CA THR A 182 -17.97 8.46 10.39
C THR A 182 -16.51 8.08 10.37
N VAL A 183 -15.99 7.69 9.21
CA VAL A 183 -14.59 7.33 9.01
C VAL A 183 -13.73 8.60 9.13
N LYS A 184 -13.05 8.74 10.27
CA LYS A 184 -12.01 9.74 10.55
C LYS A 184 -10.68 9.01 10.52
N GLY A 185 -10.18 8.78 9.31
CA GLY A 185 -9.13 7.81 9.10
C GLY A 185 -7.80 8.36 8.62
N LEU A 186 -6.76 7.53 8.75
CA LEU A 186 -5.46 7.71 8.13
C LEU A 186 -5.05 6.43 7.40
N THR A 187 -4.36 6.56 6.27
CA THR A 187 -3.63 5.41 5.71
C THR A 187 -2.42 5.10 6.58
N TRP A 188 -2.09 3.81 6.69
CA TRP A 188 -1.11 3.29 7.65
C TRP A 188 0.19 2.86 6.96
N GLY A 189 1.30 3.53 7.29
CA GLY A 189 2.64 3.26 6.76
C GLY A 189 3.52 2.34 7.64
N PRO A 190 3.55 2.46 8.98
CA PRO A 190 4.48 1.68 9.80
C PRO A 190 4.26 0.16 9.73
N PRO A 191 5.22 -0.66 10.14
CA PRO A 191 5.01 -2.10 10.28
C PRO A 191 3.84 -2.41 11.22
N ALA A 192 3.00 -3.38 10.86
CA ALA A 192 1.85 -3.78 11.69
C ALA A 192 2.26 -4.20 13.12
N ALA A 193 3.45 -4.80 13.28
CA ALA A 193 4.00 -5.20 14.57
C ALA A 193 4.24 -4.01 15.52
N ASP A 194 4.46 -2.80 14.97
CA ASP A 194 4.71 -1.59 15.75
C ASP A 194 3.42 -0.82 16.08
N ALA A 195 2.25 -1.31 15.63
CA ALA A 195 0.98 -0.59 15.73
C ALA A 195 0.67 -0.07 17.15
N ALA A 196 0.85 -0.92 18.17
CA ALA A 196 0.58 -0.57 19.57
C ALA A 196 1.36 0.67 20.05
N ARG A 197 2.55 0.93 19.48
CA ARG A 197 3.37 2.10 19.82
C ARG A 197 2.69 3.42 19.42
N TYR A 198 1.96 3.42 18.31
CA TYR A 198 1.43 4.64 17.69
C TYR A 198 -0.06 4.89 17.99
N MET A 199 -0.80 3.86 18.42
CA MET A 199 -2.24 4.00 18.74
C MET A 199 -2.58 5.11 19.74
N PRO A 200 -1.81 5.36 20.82
CA PRO A 200 -2.12 6.46 21.73
C PRO A 200 -2.12 7.83 21.05
N GLU A 201 -1.17 8.06 20.13
CA GLU A 201 -1.10 9.31 19.37
C GLU A 201 -2.29 9.43 18.41
N LEU A 202 -2.58 8.38 17.63
CA LEU A 202 -3.72 8.35 16.72
C LEU A 202 -5.04 8.59 17.46
N THR A 203 -5.22 7.97 18.62
CA THR A 203 -6.40 8.18 19.48
C THR A 203 -6.49 9.66 19.91
N SER A 204 -5.36 10.27 20.30
CA SER A 204 -5.31 11.69 20.69
C SER A 204 -5.61 12.66 19.54
N MET A 205 -5.39 12.23 18.29
CA MET A 205 -5.78 12.96 17.10
C MET A 205 -7.28 12.88 16.82
N GLY A 206 -8.00 11.94 17.43
CA GLY A 206 -9.40 11.65 17.10
C GLY A 206 -9.56 10.67 15.91
N VAL A 207 -8.48 9.99 15.52
CA VAL A 207 -8.52 8.94 14.50
C VAL A 207 -9.32 7.76 15.06
N ASN A 208 -10.28 7.29 14.27
CA ASN A 208 -11.04 6.07 14.59
C ASN A 208 -10.79 4.95 13.59
N THR A 209 -10.20 5.24 12.43
CA THR A 209 -10.05 4.26 11.34
C THR A 209 -8.63 4.28 10.77
N LEU A 210 -8.07 3.11 10.49
CA LEU A 210 -6.85 2.98 9.70
C LEU A 210 -7.15 2.28 8.37
N ARG A 211 -6.31 2.49 7.36
CA ARG A 211 -6.39 1.76 6.10
C ARG A 211 -5.04 1.16 5.73
N THR A 212 -5.07 -0.10 5.32
CA THR A 212 -3.95 -0.80 4.69
C THR A 212 -4.31 -1.19 3.26
N TRP A 213 -3.30 -1.50 2.45
CA TRP A 213 -3.49 -1.98 1.08
C TRP A 213 -3.44 -3.51 0.95
N GLY A 214 -2.85 -4.19 1.94
CA GLY A 214 -2.72 -5.64 2.00
C GLY A 214 -3.22 -6.21 3.33
N THR A 215 -3.59 -7.48 3.27
CA THR A 215 -4.02 -8.32 4.39
C THR A 215 -3.33 -9.67 4.27
N ASP A 216 -2.59 -10.05 5.30
CA ASP A 216 -1.83 -11.30 5.38
C ASP A 216 -1.57 -11.72 6.84
N ALA A 217 -0.72 -12.72 7.06
CA ALA A 217 -0.37 -13.22 8.38
C ALA A 217 0.16 -12.15 9.35
N SER A 218 0.79 -11.09 8.81
CA SER A 218 1.36 -9.99 9.60
C SER A 218 0.31 -8.97 10.06
N THR A 219 -0.95 -9.09 9.62
CA THR A 219 -2.00 -8.09 9.86
C THR A 219 -2.52 -8.10 11.30
N ARG A 220 -2.49 -9.25 11.99
CA ARG A 220 -3.09 -9.43 13.32
C ARG A 220 -2.67 -8.37 14.36
N PRO A 221 -1.38 -8.03 14.55
CA PRO A 221 -0.96 -7.04 15.55
C PRO A 221 -1.56 -5.65 15.33
N LEU A 222 -1.76 -5.24 14.07
CA LEU A 222 -2.42 -3.97 13.75
C LEU A 222 -3.90 -4.01 14.17
N LEU A 223 -4.60 -5.10 13.85
CA LEU A 223 -6.01 -5.26 14.21
C LEU A 223 -6.20 -5.33 15.73
N ASP A 224 -5.33 -6.06 16.43
CA ASP A 224 -5.33 -6.16 17.90
C ASP A 224 -5.15 -4.77 18.54
N ALA A 225 -4.13 -4.04 18.10
CA ALA A 225 -3.82 -2.70 18.60
C ALA A 225 -4.94 -1.70 18.30
N ALA A 226 -5.49 -1.71 17.08
CA ALA A 226 -6.61 -0.85 16.71
C ALA A 226 -7.84 -1.15 17.59
N ALA A 227 -8.22 -2.42 17.74
CA ALA A 227 -9.37 -2.82 18.54
C ALA A 227 -9.23 -2.44 20.02
N ALA A 228 -8.03 -2.61 20.59
CA ALA A 228 -7.74 -2.24 21.98
C ALA A 228 -7.92 -0.74 22.25
N HIS A 229 -7.81 0.10 21.21
CA HIS A 229 -7.99 1.55 21.28
C HIS A 229 -9.33 2.03 20.70
N GLY A 230 -10.24 1.10 20.37
CA GLY A 230 -11.55 1.43 19.80
C GLY A 230 -11.50 1.90 18.34
N LEU A 231 -10.39 1.65 17.63
CA LEU A 231 -10.24 1.88 16.21
C LEU A 231 -10.67 0.65 15.40
N ARG A 232 -10.94 0.87 14.11
CA ARG A 232 -11.19 -0.18 13.11
C ARG A 232 -10.27 -0.02 11.89
N VAL A 233 -10.12 -1.06 11.08
CA VAL A 233 -9.19 -1.10 9.94
C VAL A 233 -9.93 -1.45 8.65
N VAL A 234 -9.75 -0.63 7.62
CA VAL A 234 -10.06 -0.96 6.23
C VAL A 234 -8.95 -1.88 5.73
N ASN A 235 -9.29 -3.16 5.53
CA ASN A 235 -8.33 -4.21 5.19
C ASN A 235 -8.27 -4.38 3.67
N GLY A 236 -7.12 -4.07 3.08
CA GLY A 236 -6.91 -4.11 1.63
C GLY A 236 -6.50 -5.48 1.08
N PHE A 237 -6.79 -5.72 -0.19
CA PHE A 237 -6.24 -6.81 -0.99
C PHE A 237 -5.72 -6.24 -2.31
N TRP A 238 -4.42 -6.40 -2.58
CA TRP A 238 -3.81 -5.95 -3.83
C TRP A 238 -4.33 -6.74 -5.03
N LEU A 239 -4.63 -6.02 -6.12
CA LEU A 239 -4.86 -6.56 -7.46
C LEU A 239 -3.87 -5.90 -8.43
N GLN A 240 -3.46 -6.63 -9.48
CA GLN A 240 -2.49 -6.19 -10.48
C GLN A 240 -3.17 -5.85 -11.82
N PRO A 241 -2.71 -4.83 -12.57
CA PRO A 241 -1.79 -3.79 -12.09
C PRO A 241 -2.45 -3.00 -10.94
N GLY A 242 -1.70 -2.22 -10.20
CA GLY A 242 -2.23 -1.28 -9.20
C GLY A 242 -1.29 -0.10 -9.01
N GLY A 243 -1.73 0.91 -8.26
CA GLY A 243 -1.06 2.21 -8.13
C GLY A 243 0.07 2.36 -7.11
N GLY A 244 0.69 1.28 -6.62
CA GLY A 244 1.73 1.37 -5.58
C GLY A 244 2.89 0.38 -5.72
N PRO A 245 3.88 0.44 -4.80
CA PRO A 245 4.96 -0.54 -4.72
C PRO A 245 4.40 -1.96 -4.55
N GLY A 246 4.82 -2.90 -5.39
CA GLY A 246 4.38 -4.31 -5.33
C GLY A 246 3.11 -4.64 -6.12
N SER A 247 2.41 -3.65 -6.69
CA SER A 247 1.27 -3.86 -7.60
C SER A 247 1.63 -3.74 -9.09
N GLY A 248 2.93 -3.81 -9.42
CA GLY A 248 3.40 -3.89 -10.80
C GLY A 248 2.96 -5.17 -11.51
N GLY A 249 3.08 -5.18 -12.83
CA GLY A 249 2.74 -6.32 -13.68
C GLY A 249 1.58 -6.01 -14.64
N CYS A 250 1.41 -6.88 -15.63
CA CYS A 250 0.31 -6.80 -16.60
C CYS A 250 -0.45 -8.13 -16.57
N VAL A 251 -1.59 -8.14 -15.89
CA VAL A 251 -2.49 -9.30 -15.80
C VAL A 251 -3.58 -9.19 -16.86
N ASP A 252 -3.82 -10.31 -17.54
CA ASP A 252 -4.95 -10.47 -18.43
C ASP A 252 -6.16 -11.00 -17.66
N TYR A 253 -7.09 -10.11 -17.29
CA TYR A 253 -8.32 -10.48 -16.57
C TYR A 253 -9.32 -11.27 -17.43
N VAL A 254 -9.18 -11.24 -18.76
CA VAL A 254 -10.01 -12.03 -19.67
C VAL A 254 -9.59 -13.49 -19.60
N THR A 255 -8.29 -13.78 -19.73
CA THR A 255 -7.81 -15.16 -19.93
C THR A 255 -7.01 -15.77 -18.78
N ASP A 256 -6.39 -14.98 -17.90
CA ASP A 256 -5.54 -15.50 -16.82
C ASP A 256 -6.37 -16.01 -15.63
N THR A 257 -6.86 -17.24 -15.79
CA THR A 257 -7.61 -17.95 -14.74
C THR A 257 -6.73 -18.37 -13.57
N ALA A 258 -5.43 -18.58 -13.77
CA ALA A 258 -4.53 -19.02 -12.70
C ALA A 258 -4.34 -17.90 -11.69
N TYR A 259 -4.01 -16.69 -12.15
CA TYR A 259 -3.91 -15.50 -11.30
C TYR A 259 -5.22 -15.24 -10.55
N LYS A 260 -6.36 -15.22 -11.28
CA LYS A 260 -7.67 -14.96 -10.68
C LYS A 260 -8.04 -15.97 -9.59
N ASN A 261 -7.74 -17.26 -9.81
CA ASN A 261 -8.03 -18.30 -8.83
C ASN A 261 -7.12 -18.21 -7.59
N ASP A 262 -5.82 -17.94 -7.80
CA ASP A 262 -4.86 -17.80 -6.71
C ASP A 262 -5.23 -16.64 -5.78
N VAL A 263 -5.41 -15.44 -6.37
CA VAL A 263 -5.78 -14.23 -5.62
C VAL A 263 -7.12 -14.40 -4.90
N LEU A 264 -8.13 -14.99 -5.56
CA LEU A 264 -9.42 -15.24 -4.92
C LEU A 264 -9.29 -16.26 -3.77
N GLY A 265 -8.41 -17.25 -3.91
CA GLY A 265 -8.05 -18.18 -2.84
C GLY A 265 -7.43 -17.46 -1.63
N GLN A 266 -6.50 -16.55 -1.87
CA GLN A 266 -5.87 -15.73 -0.82
C GLN A 266 -6.88 -14.82 -0.11
N ILE A 267 -7.76 -14.14 -0.86
CA ILE A 267 -8.84 -13.32 -0.30
C ILE A 267 -9.72 -14.18 0.63
N ARG A 268 -10.19 -15.33 0.15
CA ARG A 268 -11.03 -16.24 0.96
C ARG A 268 -10.32 -16.68 2.24
N HIS A 269 -9.03 -17.01 2.15
CA HIS A 269 -8.24 -17.43 3.29
C HIS A 269 -8.18 -16.33 4.36
N TRP A 270 -7.75 -15.12 4.00
CA TRP A 270 -7.56 -14.04 4.97
C TRP A 270 -8.87 -13.48 5.53
N VAL A 271 -9.92 -13.40 4.71
CA VAL A 271 -11.26 -13.04 5.19
C VAL A 271 -11.76 -14.08 6.19
N THR A 272 -11.61 -15.38 5.90
CA THR A 272 -11.97 -16.44 6.86
C THR A 272 -11.19 -16.31 8.18
N THR A 273 -9.91 -15.96 8.10
CA THR A 273 -9.05 -15.79 9.27
C THR A 273 -9.47 -14.60 10.13
N TYR A 274 -9.85 -13.47 9.52
CA TYR A 274 -10.00 -12.20 10.23
C TYR A 274 -11.43 -11.63 10.32
N ARG A 275 -12.43 -12.21 9.65
CA ARG A 275 -13.85 -11.75 9.65
C ARG A 275 -14.47 -11.52 11.02
N ASP A 276 -13.98 -12.22 12.05
CA ASP A 276 -14.53 -12.14 13.41
C ASP A 276 -13.71 -11.22 14.31
N HIS A 277 -12.64 -10.64 13.77
CA HIS A 277 -11.73 -9.82 14.53
C HIS A 277 -12.33 -8.42 14.74
N PRO A 278 -12.43 -7.93 15.99
CA PRO A 278 -13.07 -6.65 16.29
C PRO A 278 -12.36 -5.46 15.62
N GLY A 279 -11.09 -5.60 15.25
CA GLY A 279 -10.35 -4.58 14.51
C GLY A 279 -10.79 -4.36 13.06
N VAL A 280 -11.62 -5.22 12.45
CA VAL A 280 -12.03 -5.08 11.04
C VAL A 280 -13.14 -4.04 10.90
N LEU A 281 -13.01 -3.13 9.93
CA LEU A 281 -14.08 -2.22 9.50
C LEU A 281 -14.79 -2.76 8.26
N LEU A 282 -14.03 -2.98 7.18
CA LEU A 282 -14.52 -3.42 5.88
C LEU A 282 -13.38 -3.99 5.05
N TRP A 283 -13.74 -4.72 3.99
CA TRP A 283 -12.82 -5.31 3.02
C TRP A 283 -12.70 -4.43 1.78
N ASN A 284 -11.48 -4.08 1.38
CA ASN A 284 -11.20 -3.31 0.17
C ASN A 284 -10.45 -4.18 -0.84
N VAL A 285 -11.09 -4.54 -1.95
CA VAL A 285 -10.48 -5.37 -3.00
C VAL A 285 -9.97 -4.49 -4.15
N GLY A 286 -8.66 -4.50 -4.39
CA GLY A 286 -7.99 -3.70 -5.42
C GLY A 286 -7.65 -2.27 -4.99
N ASN A 287 -6.64 -1.70 -5.65
CA ASN A 287 -6.23 -0.31 -5.47
C ASN A 287 -5.64 0.25 -6.77
N GLU A 288 -6.42 1.11 -7.43
CA GLU A 288 -6.04 1.80 -8.68
C GLU A 288 -5.73 0.84 -9.83
N SER A 289 -6.32 -0.35 -9.79
CA SER A 289 -6.06 -1.39 -10.77
C SER A 289 -6.74 -1.14 -12.10
N LEU A 290 -7.95 -0.57 -12.10
CA LEU A 290 -8.66 -0.27 -13.33
C LEU A 290 -7.96 0.85 -14.10
N LEU A 291 -7.48 1.89 -13.40
CA LEU A 291 -6.62 2.90 -13.99
C LEU A 291 -5.32 2.27 -14.51
N GLY A 292 -4.65 1.45 -13.67
CA GLY A 292 -3.37 0.83 -13.99
C GLY A 292 -3.36 -0.02 -15.27
N LEU A 293 -4.50 -0.59 -15.68
CA LEU A 293 -4.61 -1.40 -16.91
C LEU A 293 -4.18 -0.64 -18.16
N GLN A 294 -4.30 0.68 -18.19
CA GLN A 294 -3.90 1.49 -19.34
C GLN A 294 -2.37 1.53 -19.57
N ASN A 295 -1.60 1.14 -18.56
CA ASN A 295 -0.15 0.99 -18.68
C ASN A 295 0.23 -0.30 -19.43
N CYS A 296 -0.71 -1.22 -19.58
CA CYS A 296 -0.52 -2.54 -20.20
C CYS A 296 -1.28 -2.73 -21.50
N TYR A 297 -2.46 -2.10 -21.61
CA TYR A 297 -3.39 -2.31 -22.71
C TYR A 297 -3.85 -0.96 -23.29
N SER A 298 -4.28 -0.97 -24.55
CA SER A 298 -4.85 0.20 -25.22
C SER A 298 -6.03 -0.17 -26.12
N GLY A 299 -6.79 0.84 -26.56
CA GLY A 299 -7.90 0.67 -27.50
C GLY A 299 -8.99 -0.29 -26.99
N ALA A 300 -9.54 -1.11 -27.89
CA ALA A 300 -10.61 -2.05 -27.55
C ALA A 300 -10.20 -3.11 -26.52
N GLU A 301 -8.91 -3.49 -26.52
CA GLU A 301 -8.41 -4.49 -25.56
C GLU A 301 -8.42 -3.95 -24.14
N LEU A 302 -7.99 -2.70 -23.94
CA LEU A 302 -8.09 -2.04 -22.63
C LEU A 302 -9.52 -2.06 -22.08
N GLU A 303 -10.51 -1.78 -22.93
CA GLU A 303 -11.90 -1.80 -22.51
C GLU A 303 -12.41 -3.19 -22.15
N ASN A 304 -12.00 -4.22 -22.91
CA ASN A 304 -12.29 -5.61 -22.54
C ASN A 304 -11.69 -5.98 -21.18
N GLN A 305 -10.44 -5.56 -20.92
CA GLN A 305 -9.75 -5.80 -19.66
C GLN A 305 -10.43 -5.08 -18.48
N ARG A 306 -10.84 -3.81 -18.66
CA ARG A 306 -11.56 -3.04 -17.62
C ARG A 306 -12.89 -3.68 -17.25
N VAL A 307 -13.65 -4.15 -18.25
CA VAL A 307 -14.92 -4.87 -18.01
C VAL A 307 -14.66 -6.21 -17.33
N ALA A 308 -13.65 -6.97 -17.75
CA ALA A 308 -13.29 -8.25 -17.13
C ALA A 308 -12.84 -8.08 -15.68
N TYR A 309 -12.01 -7.08 -15.40
CA TYR A 309 -11.59 -6.69 -14.05
C TYR A 309 -12.80 -6.37 -13.16
N ALA A 310 -13.73 -5.52 -13.62
CA ALA A 310 -14.92 -5.15 -12.83
C ALA A 310 -15.83 -6.35 -12.53
N ARG A 311 -15.92 -7.34 -13.44
CA ARG A 311 -16.63 -8.60 -13.19
C ARG A 311 -15.90 -9.47 -12.17
N TYR A 312 -14.58 -9.57 -12.26
CA TYR A 312 -13.78 -10.32 -11.29
C TYR A 312 -13.86 -9.71 -9.88
N LEU A 313 -13.86 -8.38 -9.77
CA LEU A 313 -14.14 -7.70 -8.49
C LEU A 313 -15.49 -8.13 -7.90
N ASN A 314 -16.50 -8.34 -8.75
CA ASN A 314 -17.82 -8.76 -8.30
C ASN A 314 -17.81 -10.21 -7.78
N GLU A 315 -17.05 -11.09 -8.44
CA GLU A 315 -16.80 -12.45 -7.97
C GLU A 315 -16.11 -12.45 -6.60
N ALA A 316 -15.12 -11.58 -6.40
CA ALA A 316 -14.47 -11.40 -5.11
C ALA A 316 -15.44 -10.89 -4.04
N ALA A 317 -16.25 -9.87 -4.33
CA ALA A 317 -17.23 -9.34 -3.40
C ALA A 317 -18.24 -10.42 -2.94
N ARG A 318 -18.79 -11.19 -3.88
CA ARG A 318 -19.66 -12.34 -3.55
C ARG A 318 -18.95 -13.37 -2.69
N ALA A 319 -17.71 -13.74 -3.03
CA ALA A 319 -16.95 -14.70 -2.26
C ALA A 319 -16.73 -14.23 -0.82
N ILE A 320 -16.45 -12.94 -0.63
CA ILE A 320 -16.32 -12.34 0.70
C ILE A 320 -17.65 -12.42 1.44
N HIS A 321 -18.77 -12.00 0.85
CA HIS A 321 -20.08 -12.06 1.51
C HIS A 321 -20.53 -13.48 1.87
N THR A 322 -20.10 -14.52 1.14
CA THR A 322 -20.37 -15.92 1.53
C THR A 322 -19.62 -16.35 2.80
N ILE A 323 -18.50 -15.68 3.11
CA ILE A 323 -17.64 -15.98 4.26
C ILE A 323 -17.93 -15.03 5.42
N ASP A 324 -18.20 -13.77 5.13
CA ASP A 324 -18.35 -12.67 6.08
C ASP A 324 -19.55 -11.80 5.71
N ALA A 325 -20.66 -12.02 6.41
CA ALA A 325 -21.87 -11.22 6.29
C ALA A 325 -21.87 -10.00 7.24
N ASN A 326 -20.82 -9.82 8.05
CA ASN A 326 -20.75 -8.80 9.08
C ASN A 326 -19.90 -7.59 8.70
N HIS A 327 -19.29 -7.58 7.51
CA HIS A 327 -18.46 -6.48 7.06
C HIS A 327 -18.76 -6.10 5.60
N PRO A 328 -18.78 -4.79 5.27
CA PRO A 328 -18.97 -4.34 3.91
C PRO A 328 -17.76 -4.65 3.01
N VAL A 329 -17.99 -4.70 1.71
CA VAL A 329 -16.96 -4.83 0.67
C VAL A 329 -16.96 -3.61 -0.24
N THR A 330 -15.76 -3.10 -0.51
CA THR A 330 -15.51 -1.98 -1.44
C THR A 330 -14.34 -2.27 -2.37
N SER A 331 -14.13 -1.38 -3.34
CA SER A 331 -12.96 -1.35 -4.21
C SER A 331 -12.54 0.10 -4.42
N THR A 332 -11.23 0.34 -4.42
CA THR A 332 -10.62 1.67 -4.55
C THR A 332 -9.97 1.83 -5.91
N ASP A 333 -10.24 2.95 -6.57
CA ASP A 333 -9.49 3.39 -7.75
C ASP A 333 -9.14 4.88 -7.68
N ALA A 334 -8.27 5.34 -8.58
CA ALA A 334 -7.83 6.72 -8.66
C ALA A 334 -8.90 7.56 -9.36
N TRP A 335 -9.28 8.66 -8.72
CA TRP A 335 -10.42 9.49 -9.11
C TRP A 335 -11.70 8.63 -9.29
N THR A 336 -12.68 9.14 -10.05
CA THR A 336 -14.03 8.57 -10.12
C THR A 336 -14.29 7.76 -11.39
N GLY A 337 -13.29 7.62 -12.27
CA GLY A 337 -13.44 6.98 -13.58
C GLY A 337 -13.89 5.51 -13.52
N ALA A 338 -13.46 4.78 -12.49
CA ALA A 338 -13.85 3.38 -12.30
C ALA A 338 -15.34 3.19 -12.00
N TRP A 339 -16.03 4.20 -11.44
CA TRP A 339 -17.39 4.02 -10.92
C TRP A 339 -18.42 3.65 -11.99
N ALA A 340 -18.21 4.05 -13.25
CA ALA A 340 -19.08 3.63 -14.36
C ALA A 340 -19.02 2.11 -14.58
N TYR A 341 -17.82 1.52 -14.52
CA TYR A 341 -17.62 0.07 -14.66
C TYR A 341 -18.16 -0.66 -13.42
N LEU A 342 -17.88 -0.16 -12.22
CA LEU A 342 -18.37 -0.77 -10.97
C LEU A 342 -19.91 -0.77 -10.90
N LYS A 343 -20.55 0.31 -11.35
CA LYS A 343 -22.01 0.39 -11.46
C LYS A 343 -22.58 -0.64 -12.41
N ALA A 344 -21.93 -0.86 -13.56
CA ALA A 344 -22.42 -1.77 -14.59
C ALA A 344 -22.13 -3.26 -14.29
N HIS A 345 -21.02 -3.56 -13.63
CA HIS A 345 -20.47 -4.91 -13.58
C HIS A 345 -20.13 -5.41 -12.17
N THR A 346 -20.26 -4.57 -11.15
CA THR A 346 -19.93 -4.91 -9.76
C THR A 346 -21.08 -4.60 -8.77
N PRO A 347 -22.30 -5.15 -9.01
CA PRO A 347 -23.47 -4.88 -8.18
C PRO A 347 -23.34 -5.33 -6.73
N ASP A 348 -22.43 -6.24 -6.40
CA ASP A 348 -22.30 -6.80 -5.05
C ASP A 348 -21.32 -6.02 -4.13
N LEU A 349 -20.75 -4.89 -4.58
CA LEU A 349 -20.08 -3.98 -3.64
C LEU A 349 -21.08 -3.26 -2.74
N ASP A 350 -20.78 -3.06 -1.46
CA ASP A 350 -21.66 -2.31 -0.56
C ASP A 350 -21.51 -0.79 -0.72
N LEU A 351 -20.32 -0.34 -1.15
CA LEU A 351 -19.96 1.05 -1.36
C LEU A 351 -18.83 1.17 -2.39
N TYR A 352 -18.69 2.34 -3.00
CA TYR A 352 -17.52 2.68 -3.83
C TYR A 352 -16.44 3.34 -2.98
N SER A 353 -15.18 3.13 -3.34
CA SER A 353 -14.06 3.87 -2.74
C SER A 353 -13.24 4.57 -3.80
N VAL A 354 -12.55 5.65 -3.41
CA VAL A 354 -11.80 6.51 -4.32
C VAL A 354 -10.58 7.13 -3.64
N ASN A 355 -9.47 7.11 -4.36
CA ASN A 355 -8.30 7.93 -4.09
C ASN A 355 -8.45 9.26 -4.85
N SER A 356 -8.41 10.39 -4.15
CA SER A 356 -8.49 11.71 -4.79
C SER A 356 -7.70 12.72 -3.98
N TYR A 357 -6.85 13.50 -4.64
CA TYR A 357 -5.95 14.44 -3.99
C TYR A 357 -6.41 15.89 -4.18
N GLY A 358 -5.76 16.67 -5.03
CA GLY A 358 -6.09 18.07 -5.30
C GLY A 358 -7.52 18.31 -5.80
N ASN A 359 -8.25 17.26 -6.21
CA ASN A 359 -9.61 17.33 -6.72
C ASN A 359 -10.69 16.63 -5.85
N VAL A 360 -10.46 16.49 -4.53
CA VAL A 360 -11.40 15.81 -3.60
C VAL A 360 -12.83 16.34 -3.68
N CYS A 361 -13.02 17.66 -3.85
CA CYS A 361 -14.35 18.26 -3.87
C CYS A 361 -15.19 17.86 -5.09
N GLN A 362 -14.55 17.48 -6.19
CA GLN A 362 -15.23 17.06 -7.42
C GLN A 362 -15.88 15.69 -7.28
N VAL A 363 -15.40 14.83 -6.38
CA VAL A 363 -15.96 13.49 -6.12
C VAL A 363 -17.46 13.54 -5.84
N ARG A 364 -17.92 14.57 -5.11
CA ARG A 364 -19.35 14.77 -4.85
C ARG A 364 -20.12 15.01 -6.16
N GLN A 365 -19.61 15.86 -7.04
CA GLN A 365 -20.30 16.16 -8.29
C GLN A 365 -20.31 14.95 -9.22
N ASP A 366 -19.19 14.24 -9.32
CA ASP A 366 -19.10 13.03 -10.14
C ASP A 366 -20.10 11.97 -9.67
N TRP A 367 -20.30 11.84 -8.35
CA TRP A 367 -21.30 10.96 -7.79
C TRP A 367 -22.73 11.33 -8.27
N ILE A 368 -23.06 12.62 -8.23
CA ILE A 368 -24.37 13.16 -8.63
C ILE A 368 -24.57 12.97 -10.14
N SER A 369 -23.60 13.40 -10.95
CA SER A 369 -23.69 13.36 -12.41
C SER A 369 -23.68 11.93 -12.95
N GLY A 370 -22.96 11.01 -12.29
CA GLY A 370 -22.96 9.58 -12.64
C GLY A 370 -24.23 8.84 -12.21
N GLY A 371 -25.13 9.51 -11.46
CA GLY A 371 -26.38 8.93 -10.97
C GLY A 371 -26.13 7.66 -10.15
N HIS A 372 -25.12 7.70 -9.28
CA HIS A 372 -24.73 6.56 -8.46
C HIS A 372 -25.74 6.34 -7.32
N THR A 373 -25.93 5.07 -6.94
CA THR A 373 -26.94 4.65 -5.96
C THR A 373 -26.34 3.88 -4.79
N LYS A 374 -25.04 4.04 -4.57
CA LYS A 374 -24.31 3.50 -3.44
C LYS A 374 -23.55 4.63 -2.76
N PRO A 375 -23.38 4.58 -1.43
CA PRO A 375 -22.52 5.51 -0.72
C PRO A 375 -21.06 5.33 -1.15
N TYR A 376 -20.20 6.27 -0.76
CA TYR A 376 -18.77 6.17 -1.03
C TYR A 376 -17.88 6.54 0.15
N LEU A 377 -16.64 6.07 0.08
CA LEU A 377 -15.57 6.35 1.03
C LEU A 377 -14.37 6.95 0.28
N LEU A 378 -13.74 8.01 0.81
CA LEU A 378 -12.44 8.44 0.29
C LEU A 378 -11.35 7.65 1.00
N THR A 379 -10.63 6.84 0.24
CA THR A 379 -9.65 5.90 0.79
C THR A 379 -8.23 6.45 0.75
N GLU A 380 -7.98 7.48 -0.06
CA GLU A 380 -6.83 8.37 0.04
C GLU A 380 -7.29 9.79 -0.31
N ALA A 381 -6.98 10.74 0.56
CA ALA A 381 -7.22 12.15 0.30
C ALA A 381 -6.19 13.06 0.97
N GLY A 382 -5.93 14.21 0.36
CA GLY A 382 -4.90 15.12 0.82
C GLY A 382 -4.66 16.29 -0.14
N PRO A 383 -3.54 17.00 0.00
CA PRO A 383 -3.13 18.04 -0.95
C PRO A 383 -2.82 17.44 -2.33
N ALA A 384 -2.70 18.30 -3.34
CA ALA A 384 -2.37 17.93 -4.70
C ALA A 384 -1.11 17.04 -4.78
N GLY A 385 -1.20 15.97 -5.56
CA GLY A 385 -0.07 15.09 -5.82
C GLY A 385 0.91 15.67 -6.83
N GLU A 386 2.06 15.02 -6.98
CA GLU A 386 3.12 15.41 -7.92
C GLU A 386 2.59 15.55 -9.36
N TRP A 387 1.68 14.67 -9.76
CA TRP A 387 1.06 14.64 -11.09
C TRP A 387 -0.04 15.71 -11.30
N GLU A 388 -0.38 16.47 -10.26
CA GLU A 388 -1.47 17.46 -10.30
C GLU A 388 -0.98 18.91 -10.20
N VAL A 389 0.32 19.11 -9.95
CA VAL A 389 0.93 20.44 -9.84
C VAL A 389 1.68 20.80 -11.13
N PRO A 390 1.72 22.09 -11.50
CA PRO A 390 2.53 22.53 -12.63
C PRO A 390 4.02 22.38 -12.33
N ASP A 391 4.85 22.31 -13.37
CA ASP A 391 6.30 22.36 -13.23
C ASP A 391 6.79 23.75 -12.79
N ASP A 392 7.86 23.76 -12.00
CA ASP A 392 8.59 24.96 -11.62
C ASP A 392 9.55 25.44 -12.74
N ALA A 393 10.31 26.51 -12.46
CA ALA A 393 11.21 27.14 -13.45
C ALA A 393 12.36 26.23 -13.94
N ASN A 394 12.59 25.08 -13.31
CA ASN A 394 13.55 24.07 -13.75
C ASN A 394 12.91 22.88 -14.48
N GLY A 395 11.59 22.87 -14.65
CA GLY A 395 10.86 21.82 -15.39
C GLY A 395 10.57 20.58 -14.56
N VAL A 396 10.42 20.73 -13.24
CA VAL A 396 10.02 19.65 -12.33
C VAL A 396 8.82 20.08 -11.49
N PRO A 397 7.94 19.16 -11.07
CA PRO A 397 6.71 19.48 -10.32
C PRO A 397 6.93 20.44 -9.15
N ALA A 398 6.17 21.52 -9.09
CA ALA A 398 6.25 22.54 -8.04
C ALA A 398 5.54 22.04 -6.77
N GLU A 399 6.32 21.46 -5.86
CA GLU A 399 5.82 20.95 -4.59
C GLU A 399 5.13 22.06 -3.76
N PRO A 400 3.92 21.80 -3.22
CA PRO A 400 3.26 22.77 -2.35
C PRO A 400 4.04 23.02 -1.05
N THR A 401 4.03 24.27 -0.60
CA THR A 401 4.59 24.68 0.71
C THR A 401 3.91 23.94 1.87
N ASP A 402 4.55 23.88 3.03
CA ASP A 402 3.98 23.25 4.23
C ASP A 402 2.62 23.85 4.63
N VAL A 403 2.46 25.16 4.43
CA VAL A 403 1.20 25.90 4.67
C VAL A 403 0.12 25.47 3.68
N GLN A 404 0.46 25.35 2.39
CA GLN A 404 -0.50 24.89 1.37
C GLN A 404 -0.90 23.43 1.60
N LYS A 405 0.01 22.56 2.06
CA LYS A 405 -0.31 21.17 2.40
C LYS A 405 -1.28 21.10 3.58
N ARG A 406 -1.04 21.86 4.64
CA ARG A 406 -1.96 22.01 5.79
C ARG A 406 -3.37 22.40 5.33
N ASP A 407 -3.46 23.41 4.47
CA ASP A 407 -4.74 23.91 3.95
C ASP A 407 -5.41 22.88 3.04
N GLY A 408 -4.63 22.16 2.23
CA GLY A 408 -5.10 21.05 1.39
C GLY A 408 -5.77 19.93 2.17
N TYR A 409 -5.20 19.47 3.29
CA TYR A 409 -5.86 18.47 4.16
C TYR A 409 -7.16 19.00 4.76
N THR A 410 -7.16 20.26 5.19
CA THR A 410 -8.35 20.90 5.77
C THR A 410 -9.46 20.98 4.72
N GLN A 411 -9.13 21.39 3.49
CA GLN A 411 -10.06 21.45 2.38
C GLN A 411 -10.58 20.06 2.00
N ALA A 412 -9.70 19.07 1.88
CA ALA A 412 -10.07 17.69 1.59
C ALA A 412 -11.10 17.17 2.61
N TRP A 413 -10.84 17.34 3.91
CA TRP A 413 -11.77 16.91 4.96
C TRP A 413 -13.14 17.62 4.90
N ASN A 414 -13.15 18.93 4.64
CA ASN A 414 -14.39 19.69 4.47
C ASN A 414 -15.20 19.18 3.28
N CYS A 415 -14.54 18.83 2.18
CA CYS A 415 -15.20 18.29 1.00
C CYS A 415 -15.71 16.86 1.18
N ILE A 416 -14.96 16.03 1.89
CA ILE A 416 -15.38 14.68 2.31
C ILE A 416 -16.66 14.75 3.15
N THR A 417 -16.65 15.55 4.21
CA THR A 417 -17.77 15.66 5.16
C THR A 417 -18.94 16.47 4.62
N GLY A 418 -18.74 17.22 3.54
CA GLY A 418 -19.77 18.05 2.89
C GLY A 418 -20.83 17.28 2.10
N HIS A 419 -20.67 15.97 1.89
CA HIS A 419 -21.67 15.11 1.22
C HIS A 419 -22.40 14.21 2.22
N THR A 420 -23.11 14.84 3.15
CA THR A 420 -23.84 14.18 4.24
C THR A 420 -24.85 13.16 3.73
N GLY A 421 -24.89 11.97 4.36
CA GLY A 421 -25.80 10.89 3.98
C GLY A 421 -25.35 10.09 2.75
N VAL A 422 -24.20 10.42 2.13
CA VAL A 422 -23.63 9.69 0.99
C VAL A 422 -22.17 9.33 1.19
N SER A 423 -21.34 10.30 1.60
CA SER A 423 -19.96 10.00 1.98
C SER A 423 -19.89 9.49 3.42
N PHE A 424 -19.16 8.40 3.64
CA PHE A 424 -18.91 7.87 4.99
C PHE A 424 -17.72 8.50 5.71
N GLY A 425 -17.11 9.53 5.13
CA GLY A 425 -15.84 10.07 5.59
C GLY A 425 -14.69 9.58 4.71
N GLY A 426 -13.51 9.43 5.31
CA GLY A 426 -12.36 8.95 4.57
C GLY A 426 -11.08 8.82 5.37
N THR A 427 -10.06 8.28 4.71
CA THR A 427 -8.69 8.17 5.20
C THR A 427 -7.80 9.19 4.51
N LEU A 428 -7.23 10.12 5.30
CA LEU A 428 -6.28 11.08 4.78
C LEU A 428 -4.90 10.42 4.62
N PHE A 429 -4.23 10.73 3.52
CA PHE A 429 -2.92 10.18 3.19
C PHE A 429 -1.86 11.17 3.68
N HIS A 430 -1.01 10.92 4.69
CA HIS A 430 -0.61 9.61 5.19
C HIS A 430 0.00 9.65 6.61
N TYR A 431 -0.21 8.60 7.41
CA TYR A 431 0.55 8.38 8.66
C TYR A 431 1.66 7.36 8.42
N GLY A 432 2.89 7.84 8.26
CA GLY A 432 4.08 7.01 8.04
C GLY A 432 5.29 7.55 8.79
N THR A 433 6.42 6.87 8.71
CA THR A 433 7.69 7.31 9.34
C THR A 433 8.86 7.44 8.36
N GLU A 434 8.57 7.33 7.07
CA GLU A 434 9.53 7.40 5.98
C GLU A 434 10.22 8.77 5.96
N HIS A 435 11.41 8.81 5.37
CA HIS A 435 12.23 10.01 5.21
C HIS A 435 12.76 10.09 3.78
N ASP A 436 11.83 10.25 2.85
CA ASP A 436 12.08 10.35 1.42
C ASP A 436 11.22 11.46 0.78
N PHE A 437 11.34 11.62 -0.53
CA PHE A 437 10.54 12.53 -1.34
C PHE A 437 9.03 12.40 -1.07
N GLY A 438 8.50 11.18 -1.07
CA GLY A 438 7.08 10.92 -0.86
C GLY A 438 6.64 11.29 0.56
N ALA A 439 7.50 11.03 1.54
CA ALA A 439 7.27 11.40 2.93
C ALA A 439 7.15 12.92 3.10
N VAL A 440 8.05 13.71 2.51
CA VAL A 440 7.93 15.17 2.58
C VAL A 440 6.71 15.68 1.81
N TRP A 441 6.30 14.99 0.74
CA TRP A 441 5.11 15.41 -0.01
C TRP A 441 3.82 15.22 0.80
N PHE A 442 3.61 14.03 1.38
CA PHE A 442 2.29 13.64 1.92
C PHE A 442 2.27 13.18 3.37
N ASN A 443 3.39 12.81 3.96
CA ASN A 443 3.38 12.25 5.30
C ASN A 443 3.13 13.34 6.34
N LEU A 444 2.27 13.03 7.31
CA LEU A 444 1.99 13.88 8.48
C LEU A 444 3.13 13.85 9.50
N THR A 445 3.89 12.74 9.52
CA THR A 445 4.96 12.45 10.48
C THR A 445 6.28 12.00 9.83
N PRO A 446 6.81 12.70 8.80
CA PRO A 446 8.06 12.28 8.16
C PRO A 446 9.19 12.23 9.20
N ALA A 447 9.97 11.15 9.17
CA ALA A 447 10.99 10.83 10.19
C ALA A 447 10.47 10.87 11.65
N GLY A 448 9.17 10.66 11.87
CA GLY A 448 8.52 10.72 13.19
C GLY A 448 8.32 12.13 13.75
N LYS A 449 8.46 13.18 12.92
CA LYS A 449 8.31 14.60 13.33
C LYS A 449 6.99 15.17 12.82
N LYS A 450 6.28 15.92 13.65
CA LYS A 450 4.94 16.43 13.34
C LYS A 450 5.01 17.71 12.52
N ARG A 451 4.23 17.75 11.44
CA ARG A 451 4.11 18.91 10.53
C ARG A 451 2.83 19.70 10.75
N LEU A 452 2.71 20.85 10.10
CA LEU A 452 1.47 21.65 10.15
C LEU A 452 0.24 20.81 9.77
N SER A 453 0.39 19.95 8.77
CA SER A 453 -0.65 19.01 8.31
C SER A 453 -1.11 18.05 9.40
N PHE A 454 -0.21 17.56 10.28
CA PHE A 454 -0.58 16.68 11.39
C PHE A 454 -1.63 17.34 12.29
N TYR A 455 -1.37 18.59 12.68
CA TYR A 455 -2.26 19.34 13.57
C TYR A 455 -3.55 19.81 12.87
N ALA A 456 -3.51 20.05 11.56
CA ALA A 456 -4.72 20.29 10.78
C ALA A 456 -5.64 19.07 10.78
N VAL A 457 -5.09 17.87 10.58
CA VAL A 457 -5.86 16.63 10.64
C VAL A 457 -6.37 16.34 12.04
N GLN A 458 -5.53 16.51 13.07
CA GLN A 458 -5.97 16.39 14.47
C GLN A 458 -7.16 17.30 14.77
N ARG A 459 -7.10 18.57 14.36
CA ARG A 459 -8.22 19.51 14.54
C ARG A 459 -9.45 19.07 13.75
N ALA A 460 -9.28 18.64 12.50
CA ALA A 460 -10.36 18.17 11.63
C ALA A 460 -11.11 16.97 12.23
N PHE A 461 -10.39 16.08 12.91
CA PHE A 461 -10.97 14.91 13.57
C PHE A 461 -11.50 15.19 14.98
N GLY A 462 -11.34 16.41 15.48
CA GLY A 462 -11.82 16.84 16.80
C GLY A 462 -10.88 16.44 17.94
N GLY A 463 -9.62 16.16 17.64
CA GLY A 463 -8.58 15.97 18.65
C GLY A 463 -8.25 17.25 19.41
N ALA A 464 -7.46 17.11 20.47
CA ALA A 464 -7.12 18.21 21.36
C ALA A 464 -6.33 19.33 20.64
N THR A 465 -6.49 20.56 21.12
CA THR A 465 -5.64 21.68 20.68
C THR A 465 -4.22 21.45 21.22
N PRO A 466 -3.19 21.47 20.36
CA PRO A 466 -1.83 21.26 20.81
C PRO A 466 -1.32 22.46 21.62
N ALA A 467 -0.44 22.18 22.59
CA ALA A 467 0.23 23.21 23.37
C ALA A 467 1.41 23.87 22.61
N ASN A 468 1.90 23.22 21.55
CA ASN A 468 3.05 23.63 20.76
C ASN A 468 2.86 23.16 19.32
N THR A 469 3.21 24.00 18.35
CA THR A 469 2.94 23.78 16.94
C THR A 469 4.19 23.96 16.08
N PRO A 470 4.23 23.35 14.89
CA PRO A 470 5.44 23.35 14.07
C PRO A 470 5.87 24.75 13.64
N PRO A 471 7.18 24.96 13.46
CA PRO A 471 7.69 26.19 12.89
C PRO A 471 7.24 26.34 11.44
N VAL A 472 7.06 27.58 11.01
CA VAL A 472 6.55 27.92 9.68
C VAL A 472 7.66 28.58 8.88
N ILE A 473 8.11 27.93 7.81
CA ILE A 473 8.96 28.57 6.80
C ILE A 473 8.04 29.37 5.87
N SER A 474 8.06 30.70 6.04
CA SER A 474 7.22 31.65 5.29
C SER A 474 7.77 31.97 3.89
N SER A 475 9.08 31.84 3.70
CA SER A 475 9.72 32.00 2.39
C SER A 475 11.03 31.26 2.31
N MET A 476 11.35 30.76 1.12
CA MET A 476 12.63 30.15 0.75
C MET A 476 13.01 30.57 -0.67
N ALA A 477 14.25 31.02 -0.86
CA ALA A 477 14.81 31.37 -2.16
C ALA A 477 16.16 30.69 -2.38
N VAL A 478 16.35 30.17 -3.59
CA VAL A 478 17.61 29.58 -4.08
C VAL A 478 17.91 30.16 -5.46
N PRO A 479 19.20 30.24 -5.88
CA PRO A 479 19.52 30.55 -7.26
C PRO A 479 18.94 29.48 -8.19
N ARG A 480 18.63 29.88 -9.44
CA ARG A 480 18.11 28.94 -10.45
C ARG A 480 19.12 27.84 -10.79
N THR A 481 20.40 28.22 -10.87
CA THR A 481 21.52 27.35 -11.21
C THR A 481 22.63 27.49 -10.17
N VAL A 482 23.39 26.41 -9.98
CA VAL A 482 24.61 26.40 -9.16
C VAL A 482 25.63 25.48 -9.80
N ALA A 483 26.92 25.81 -9.71
CA ALA A 483 27.96 24.91 -10.18
C ALA A 483 28.11 23.71 -9.23
N ALA A 484 28.40 22.53 -9.78
CA ALA A 484 28.70 21.33 -9.00
C ALA A 484 29.82 21.59 -7.98
N GLY A 485 29.64 21.12 -6.74
CA GLY A 485 30.58 21.32 -5.63
C GLY A 485 30.71 22.76 -5.10
N ALA A 486 30.03 23.75 -5.72
CA ALA A 486 30.09 25.14 -5.27
C ALA A 486 29.17 25.39 -4.05
N PRO A 487 29.44 26.45 -3.26
CA PRO A 487 28.51 26.88 -2.21
C PRO A 487 27.17 27.32 -2.79
N LEU A 488 26.09 26.67 -2.35
CA LEU A 488 24.70 27.06 -2.59
C LEU A 488 24.20 27.88 -1.40
N THR A 489 23.82 29.13 -1.67
CA THR A 489 23.19 30.01 -0.68
C THR A 489 21.67 29.88 -0.76
N ILE A 490 21.04 29.72 0.40
CA ILE A 490 19.59 29.59 0.57
C ILE A 490 19.15 30.70 1.52
N ASP A 491 18.31 31.62 1.06
CA ASP A 491 17.70 32.64 1.91
C ASP A 491 16.35 32.12 2.42
N VAL A 492 16.14 32.14 3.74
CA VAL A 492 14.94 31.59 4.38
C VAL A 492 14.38 32.55 5.42
N ALA A 493 13.06 32.56 5.57
CA ALA A 493 12.40 33.25 6.68
C ALA A 493 11.45 32.27 7.36
N ALA A 494 11.69 32.00 8.65
CA ALA A 494 10.84 31.14 9.44
C ALA A 494 10.54 31.74 10.82
N SER A 495 9.43 31.29 11.39
CA SER A 495 9.01 31.64 12.74
C SER A 495 8.47 30.42 13.46
N ASP A 496 8.78 30.30 14.74
CA ASP A 496 8.12 29.37 15.64
C ASP A 496 6.95 30.08 16.35
N PRO A 497 5.72 29.52 16.36
CA PRO A 497 4.58 30.15 17.01
C PRO A 497 4.75 30.37 18.52
N GLU A 498 5.50 29.50 19.20
CA GLU A 498 5.78 29.59 20.63
C GLU A 498 7.11 30.30 20.94
N GLY A 499 7.88 30.64 19.91
CA GLY A 499 9.18 31.30 20.03
C GLY A 499 10.32 30.34 20.41
N ASP A 500 10.15 29.03 20.19
CA ASP A 500 11.20 28.04 20.38
C ASP A 500 12.39 28.29 19.42
N ALA A 501 13.58 27.89 19.87
CA ALA A 501 14.81 28.04 19.08
C ALA A 501 14.85 27.01 17.95
N LEU A 502 15.10 27.47 16.72
CA LEU A 502 15.09 26.62 15.53
C LEU A 502 16.45 25.96 15.28
N THR A 503 16.43 24.65 15.08
CA THR A 503 17.56 23.87 14.55
C THR A 503 17.34 23.65 13.05
N TRP A 504 18.37 23.95 12.25
CA TRP A 504 18.29 23.90 10.79
C TRP A 504 19.05 22.71 10.23
N SER A 505 18.42 22.01 9.29
CA SER A 505 19.08 21.04 8.42
C SER A 505 18.65 21.23 6.97
N ALA A 506 19.42 20.65 6.06
CA ALA A 506 19.11 20.66 4.64
C ALA A 506 19.44 19.32 4.00
N ALA A 507 18.72 19.00 2.94
CA ALA A 507 18.92 17.79 2.16
C ALA A 507 18.71 18.03 0.67
N PHE A 508 19.26 17.15 -0.15
CA PHE A 508 19.04 17.09 -1.59
C PHE A 508 18.34 15.79 -1.98
N ASN A 509 17.55 15.82 -3.04
CA ASN A 509 16.95 14.64 -3.65
C ASN A 509 17.15 14.63 -5.17
N SER A 510 17.48 13.45 -5.71
CA SER A 510 17.81 13.23 -7.12
C SER A 510 16.71 12.56 -7.94
N ARG A 511 15.45 12.51 -7.46
CA ARG A 511 14.33 11.85 -8.16
C ARG A 511 14.23 12.24 -9.64
N TYR A 512 14.42 13.51 -9.96
CA TYR A 512 14.37 14.02 -11.34
C TYR A 512 15.67 13.83 -12.14
N ILE A 513 16.60 13.01 -11.63
CA ILE A 513 17.86 12.65 -12.27
C ILE A 513 17.95 11.12 -12.41
N ASP A 514 17.59 10.37 -11.36
CA ASP A 514 17.77 8.92 -11.30
C ASP A 514 16.62 8.16 -10.62
N ASP A 515 15.46 8.79 -10.43
CA ASP A 515 14.28 8.25 -9.75
C ASP A 515 14.52 7.80 -8.29
N SER A 516 15.63 8.24 -7.67
CA SER A 516 15.89 7.97 -6.26
C SER A 516 15.02 8.86 -5.37
N GLY A 517 14.18 8.25 -4.54
CA GLY A 517 13.34 8.96 -3.56
C GLY A 517 14.07 9.44 -2.30
N GLY A 518 15.26 8.92 -1.99
CA GLY A 518 15.95 9.21 -0.73
C GLY A 518 16.38 10.68 -0.57
N LEU A 519 16.31 11.20 0.66
CA LEU A 519 16.87 12.52 0.98
C LEU A 519 18.32 12.39 1.48
N ALA A 520 19.24 13.03 0.77
CA ALA A 520 20.66 13.09 1.13
C ALA A 520 20.94 14.34 1.97
N GLY A 521 21.09 14.17 3.28
CA GLY A 521 21.44 15.25 4.20
C GLY A 521 22.80 15.89 3.85
N THR A 522 22.92 17.20 4.05
CA THR A 522 24.14 17.97 3.78
C THR A 522 24.50 18.87 4.97
N PRO A 523 25.79 19.06 5.29
CA PRO A 523 26.19 20.01 6.32
C PRO A 523 25.73 21.44 5.99
N VAL A 524 25.10 22.10 6.97
CA VAL A 524 24.59 23.46 6.83
C VAL A 524 25.42 24.42 7.66
N ARG A 525 25.82 25.55 7.06
CA ARG A 525 26.29 26.73 7.80
C ARG A 525 25.14 27.73 7.89
N VAL A 526 24.81 28.18 9.10
CA VAL A 526 23.72 29.12 9.36
C VAL A 526 24.28 30.48 9.76
N ALA A 527 23.81 31.54 9.11
CA ALA A 527 24.14 32.92 9.43
C ALA A 527 22.88 33.79 9.36
N GLY A 528 22.18 33.95 10.48
CA GLY A 528 20.87 34.59 10.53
C GLY A 528 19.87 33.84 9.64
N ASN A 529 19.26 34.55 8.69
CA ASN A 529 18.26 34.02 7.74
C ASN A 529 18.87 33.39 6.48
N ARG A 530 20.17 33.06 6.51
CA ARG A 530 20.91 32.52 5.38
C ARG A 530 21.55 31.19 5.74
N LEU A 531 21.25 30.18 4.94
CA LEU A 531 21.87 28.86 4.99
C LEU A 531 22.85 28.74 3.82
N THR A 532 23.99 28.09 4.06
CA THR A 532 24.94 27.74 3.01
C THR A 532 25.25 26.26 3.08
N VAL A 533 25.07 25.58 1.94
CA VAL A 533 25.35 24.15 1.75
C VAL A 533 26.28 23.97 0.54
N THR A 534 26.87 22.79 0.38
CA THR A 534 27.63 22.45 -0.83
C THR A 534 26.68 21.81 -1.85
N ALA A 535 26.67 22.32 -3.09
CA ALA A 535 25.89 21.74 -4.17
C ALA A 535 26.39 20.31 -4.51
N PRO A 536 25.51 19.37 -4.88
CA PRO A 536 25.91 18.03 -5.30
C PRO A 536 26.88 18.04 -6.50
N ASP A 537 27.68 16.98 -6.64
CA ASP A 537 28.63 16.85 -7.75
C ASP A 537 27.98 16.39 -9.06
N ARG A 538 26.87 15.64 -8.95
CA ARG A 538 26.12 15.15 -10.13
C ARG A 538 25.23 16.26 -10.68
N LEU A 539 25.33 16.44 -12.00
CA LEU A 539 24.57 17.43 -12.76
C LEU A 539 23.10 17.06 -12.88
N GLY A 540 22.24 18.06 -13.07
CA GLY A 540 20.80 17.86 -13.25
C GLY A 540 19.96 18.76 -12.34
N VAL A 541 18.66 18.51 -12.31
CA VAL A 541 17.73 19.26 -11.45
C VAL A 541 17.56 18.52 -10.14
N TRP A 542 17.96 19.17 -9.05
CA TRP A 542 17.83 18.66 -7.69
C TRP A 542 16.69 19.37 -6.97
N LYS A 543 15.96 18.64 -6.12
CA LYS A 543 15.16 19.26 -5.07
C LYS A 543 16.04 19.52 -3.86
N VAL A 544 15.95 20.73 -3.32
CA VAL A 544 16.62 21.18 -2.10
C VAL A 544 15.55 21.33 -1.03
N TYR A 545 15.77 20.67 0.11
CA TYR A 545 14.90 20.69 1.27
C TYR A 545 15.56 21.49 2.37
N VAL A 546 14.82 22.40 2.98
CA VAL A 546 15.20 23.03 4.25
C VAL A 546 14.21 22.57 5.31
N LEU A 547 14.75 22.09 6.42
CA LEU A 547 13.99 21.59 7.55
C LEU A 547 14.33 22.44 8.78
N ALA A 548 13.30 22.94 9.46
CA ALA A 548 13.39 23.69 10.70
C ALA A 548 12.72 22.87 11.82
N GLU A 549 13.49 22.47 12.83
CA GLU A 549 12.99 21.75 14.01
C GLU A 549 12.95 22.66 15.24
N ASP A 550 11.91 22.51 16.06
CA ASP A 550 11.69 23.28 17.29
C ASP A 550 12.25 22.61 18.56
N GLY A 551 12.74 21.37 18.45
CA GLY A 551 13.18 20.56 19.59
C GLY A 551 12.05 20.00 20.46
N ARG A 552 10.78 20.21 20.09
CA ARG A 552 9.57 19.67 20.74
C ARG A 552 8.93 18.52 19.97
N GLY A 553 9.56 18.12 18.87
CA GLY A 553 9.10 17.01 18.02
C GLY A 553 8.35 17.48 16.78
N ASN A 554 8.33 18.79 16.51
CA ASN A 554 7.75 19.32 15.29
C ASN A 554 8.82 19.72 14.28
N ILE A 555 8.38 19.83 13.03
CA ILE A 555 9.22 20.21 11.90
C ILE A 555 8.43 21.04 10.89
N GLY A 556 9.04 22.11 10.43
CA GLY A 556 8.62 22.86 9.25
C GLY A 556 9.52 22.52 8.08
N ILE A 557 8.95 22.23 6.91
CA ILE A 557 9.72 21.85 5.72
C ILE A 557 9.32 22.70 4.53
N GLU A 558 10.32 23.19 3.79
CA GLU A 558 10.11 23.92 2.54
C GLU A 558 11.11 23.43 1.47
N THR A 559 10.68 23.46 0.20
CA THR A 559 11.47 22.87 -0.88
C THR A 559 11.57 23.79 -2.09
N ARG A 560 12.72 23.77 -2.76
CA ARG A 560 12.92 24.47 -4.05
C ARG A 560 13.72 23.57 -4.99
N SER A 561 13.62 23.79 -6.30
CA SER A 561 14.53 23.14 -7.25
C SER A 561 15.73 24.03 -7.56
N VAL A 562 16.88 23.39 -7.80
CA VAL A 562 18.08 24.03 -8.33
C VAL A 562 18.66 23.16 -9.43
N ARG A 563 19.11 23.77 -10.53
CA ARG A 563 19.85 23.07 -11.57
C ARG A 563 21.35 23.11 -11.28
N VAL A 564 21.93 21.96 -10.96
CA VAL A 564 23.37 21.79 -10.84
C VAL A 564 23.98 21.68 -12.23
N VAL A 565 24.92 22.56 -12.54
CA VAL A 565 25.61 22.65 -13.84
C VAL A 565 27.11 22.42 -13.70
N ALA A 566 27.78 22.07 -14.79
CA ALA A 566 29.22 21.92 -14.80
C ALA A 566 29.90 23.26 -14.40
N PRO A 567 30.86 23.24 -13.45
CA PRO A 567 31.64 24.42 -13.14
C PRO A 567 32.41 24.86 -14.38
N GLN A 568 32.42 26.15 -14.66
CA GLN A 568 33.17 26.70 -15.79
C GLN A 568 34.66 26.74 -15.44
N PRO A 569 35.54 26.00 -16.14
CA PRO A 569 36.97 26.04 -15.86
C PRO A 569 37.57 27.39 -16.23
N ALA A 570 38.51 27.87 -15.43
CA ALA A 570 39.31 29.05 -15.81
C ALA A 570 40.24 28.73 -16.99
N GLY A 571 40.49 29.73 -17.84
CA GLY A 571 41.41 29.63 -18.98
C GLY A 571 40.69 29.60 -20.33
N VAL A 572 41.44 29.31 -21.39
CA VAL A 572 40.91 29.15 -22.75
C VAL A 572 40.83 27.67 -23.06
N ASP A 573 39.63 27.18 -23.40
CA ASP A 573 39.46 25.85 -23.95
C ASP A 573 40.04 25.78 -25.37
N VAL A 574 41.17 25.09 -25.51
CA VAL A 574 41.86 24.89 -26.78
C VAL A 574 41.33 23.70 -27.58
N ALA A 575 40.45 22.88 -26.99
CA ALA A 575 39.77 21.77 -27.65
C ALA A 575 38.53 22.22 -28.43
N ARG A 576 37.89 23.32 -28.01
CA ARG A 576 36.62 23.77 -28.57
C ARG A 576 36.64 23.89 -30.10
N GLY A 577 35.72 23.18 -30.75
CA GLY A 577 35.55 23.16 -32.20
C GLY A 577 36.69 22.51 -33.01
N LYS A 578 37.64 21.84 -32.34
CA LYS A 578 38.77 21.18 -33.01
C LYS A 578 38.35 19.86 -33.68
N PRO A 579 39.13 19.37 -34.67
CA PRO A 579 38.88 18.05 -35.25
C PRO A 579 38.96 16.93 -34.21
N VAL A 580 37.93 16.08 -34.17
CA VAL A 580 37.84 14.95 -33.24
C VAL A 580 37.66 13.64 -34.00
N THR A 581 38.32 12.59 -33.52
CA THR A 581 38.12 11.20 -33.96
C THR A 581 37.93 10.32 -32.73
N ALA A 582 37.19 9.22 -32.86
CA ALA A 582 36.97 8.27 -31.78
C ALA A 582 37.05 6.83 -32.28
N SER A 583 37.14 5.87 -31.36
CA SER A 583 37.07 4.43 -31.65
C SER A 583 35.72 4.01 -32.22
N SER A 584 34.63 4.59 -31.69
CA SER A 584 33.26 4.36 -32.15
C SER A 584 32.36 5.53 -31.79
N TYR A 585 31.17 5.56 -32.38
CA TYR A 585 30.05 6.32 -31.86
C TYR A 585 28.72 5.70 -32.29
N GLN A 586 27.68 5.90 -31.49
CA GLN A 586 26.32 5.44 -31.80
C GLN A 586 25.73 6.26 -32.97
N GLN A 587 25.45 5.58 -34.08
CA GLN A 587 24.95 6.20 -35.32
C GLN A 587 23.42 6.28 -35.40
N ALA A 588 22.70 5.42 -34.68
CA ALA A 588 21.24 5.31 -34.73
C ALA A 588 20.68 5.02 -33.32
N GLY A 589 19.40 5.32 -33.12
CA GLY A 589 18.72 5.26 -31.81
C GLY A 589 18.04 6.58 -31.48
N ASP A 590 17.30 6.61 -30.36
CA ASP A 590 16.67 7.83 -29.89
C ASP A 590 17.73 8.89 -29.52
N GLY A 591 17.58 10.10 -30.07
CA GLY A 591 18.55 11.20 -29.97
C GLY A 591 19.88 11.04 -30.74
N ALA A 592 20.12 9.92 -31.41
CA ALA A 592 21.33 9.71 -32.24
C ALA A 592 21.25 10.49 -33.57
N PRO A 593 22.38 10.78 -34.25
CA PRO A 593 23.75 10.32 -33.97
C PRO A 593 24.45 11.09 -32.84
N TYR A 594 25.40 10.43 -32.17
CA TYR A 594 26.21 10.99 -31.08
C TYR A 594 27.71 11.09 -31.44
N PRO A 595 28.08 11.87 -32.48
CA PRO A 595 29.43 11.90 -33.02
C PRO A 595 30.46 12.46 -32.03
N PRO A 596 31.75 12.14 -32.20
CA PRO A 596 32.81 12.65 -31.31
C PRO A 596 32.98 14.17 -31.32
N SER A 597 32.51 14.87 -32.36
CA SER A 597 32.51 16.34 -32.41
C SER A 597 31.68 16.98 -31.30
N ASN A 598 30.66 16.28 -30.82
CA ASN A 598 29.80 16.75 -29.73
C ASN A 598 30.55 16.89 -28.41
N ALA A 599 31.65 16.15 -28.22
CA ALA A 599 32.44 16.29 -27.00
C ALA A 599 33.25 17.59 -26.94
N VAL A 600 33.28 18.43 -27.99
CA VAL A 600 34.08 19.67 -28.00
C VAL A 600 33.34 20.86 -28.62
N ASP A 601 32.03 20.80 -28.77
CA ASP A 601 31.24 21.89 -29.36
C ASP A 601 30.86 22.98 -28.32
N GLY A 602 30.97 22.65 -27.03
CA GLY A 602 30.57 23.49 -25.92
C GLY A 602 29.06 23.64 -25.79
N ASP A 603 28.28 22.68 -26.29
CA ASP A 603 26.84 22.55 -26.08
C ASP A 603 26.54 21.45 -25.04
N ALA A 604 26.07 21.86 -23.86
CA ALA A 604 25.71 20.94 -22.79
C ALA A 604 24.48 20.04 -23.09
N ALA A 605 23.80 20.24 -24.22
CA ALA A 605 22.71 19.39 -24.68
C ALA A 605 23.15 18.31 -25.69
N SER A 606 24.37 18.42 -26.24
CA SER A 606 24.93 17.47 -27.20
C SER A 606 25.96 16.56 -26.50
N ARG A 607 26.10 15.32 -26.94
CA ARG A 607 27.06 14.36 -26.35
C ARG A 607 27.69 13.45 -27.37
N TRP A 608 28.93 13.04 -27.11
CA TRP A 608 29.53 11.85 -27.70
C TRP A 608 29.05 10.60 -26.94
N ALA A 609 28.78 9.50 -27.65
CA ALA A 609 28.42 8.22 -27.03
C ALA A 609 28.98 7.03 -27.83
N THR A 610 29.62 6.09 -27.16
CA THR A 610 30.28 4.93 -27.78
C THR A 610 29.39 3.71 -27.93
N ASP A 611 29.86 2.73 -28.70
CA ASP A 611 29.40 1.35 -28.58
C ASP A 611 29.64 0.79 -27.17
N TRP A 612 28.93 -0.29 -26.81
CA TRP A 612 28.91 -0.86 -25.46
C TRP A 612 30.05 -1.87 -25.23
N SER A 613 31.29 -1.45 -25.49
CA SER A 613 32.48 -2.29 -25.32
C SER A 613 33.64 -1.51 -24.71
N ASP A 614 34.60 -2.24 -24.17
CA ASP A 614 35.81 -1.71 -23.53
C ASP A 614 37.06 -2.24 -24.25
N PRO A 615 38.11 -1.42 -24.46
CA PRO A 615 38.21 0.01 -24.20
C PRO A 615 37.60 0.87 -25.33
N GLN A 616 37.34 2.15 -25.05
CA GLN A 616 36.95 3.16 -26.05
C GLN A 616 37.78 4.43 -25.88
N TRP A 617 37.93 5.21 -26.95
CA TRP A 617 38.66 6.47 -26.90
C TRP A 617 38.06 7.56 -27.78
N VAL A 618 38.24 8.81 -27.35
CA VAL A 618 38.00 10.02 -28.15
C VAL A 618 39.27 10.88 -28.14
N ARG A 619 39.67 11.39 -29.30
CA ARG A 619 40.92 12.14 -29.53
C ARG A 619 40.63 13.45 -30.22
N VAL A 620 41.17 14.53 -29.68
CA VAL A 620 41.17 15.88 -30.23
C VAL A 620 42.54 16.19 -30.88
N ASP A 621 42.54 16.74 -32.10
CA ASP A 621 43.74 17.37 -32.71
C ASP A 621 43.73 18.87 -32.44
N LEU A 622 44.62 19.36 -31.57
CA LEU A 622 44.70 20.78 -31.22
C LEU A 622 45.22 21.64 -32.39
N GLY A 623 45.80 21.01 -33.42
CA GLY A 623 46.35 21.63 -34.63
C GLY A 623 47.85 21.96 -34.53
N ALA A 624 48.38 22.11 -33.32
CA ALA A 624 49.80 22.28 -33.03
C ALA A 624 50.14 21.74 -31.65
N VAL A 625 51.42 21.45 -31.39
CA VAL A 625 51.90 21.06 -30.06
C VAL A 625 51.59 22.20 -29.08
N THR A 626 50.73 21.91 -28.11
CA THR A 626 50.18 22.89 -27.17
C THR A 626 50.41 22.42 -25.74
N THR A 627 50.89 23.32 -24.88
CA THR A 627 50.92 23.08 -23.44
C THR A 627 49.59 23.53 -22.84
N PHE A 628 48.99 22.67 -22.04
CA PHE A 628 47.77 22.93 -21.29
C PHE A 628 47.97 22.51 -19.83
N GLN A 629 47.15 23.06 -18.94
CA GLN A 629 47.29 22.88 -17.49
C GLN A 629 46.06 22.24 -16.84
N HIS A 630 44.98 22.05 -17.59
CA HIS A 630 43.75 21.52 -17.05
C HIS A 630 42.94 20.76 -18.10
N VAL A 631 42.29 19.68 -17.68
CA VAL A 631 41.31 18.93 -18.48
C VAL A 631 40.02 18.84 -17.70
N HIS A 632 38.92 19.06 -18.39
CA HIS A 632 37.58 19.05 -17.83
C HIS A 632 36.72 18.08 -18.62
N LEU A 633 36.26 17.02 -17.95
CA LEU A 633 35.36 16.03 -18.52
C LEU A 633 33.98 16.21 -17.90
N VAL A 634 32.96 16.37 -18.74
CA VAL A 634 31.56 16.37 -18.31
C VAL A 634 30.90 15.12 -18.84
N TRP A 635 30.73 14.14 -17.97
CA TRP A 635 30.09 12.87 -18.28
C TRP A 635 28.57 12.98 -18.29
N GLU A 636 27.95 12.15 -19.13
CA GLU A 636 26.54 11.79 -18.99
C GLU A 636 26.38 10.71 -17.89
N GLY A 637 25.16 10.21 -17.65
CA GLY A 637 24.92 9.12 -16.71
C GLY A 637 25.76 7.86 -16.99
N ALA A 638 26.17 7.62 -18.24
CA ALA A 638 27.09 6.56 -18.61
C ALA A 638 28.54 7.06 -18.72
N PHE A 639 29.37 6.71 -17.73
CA PHE A 639 30.73 7.24 -17.59
C PHE A 639 31.80 6.15 -17.45
N GLY A 640 33.08 6.57 -17.53
CA GLY A 640 34.21 5.68 -17.29
C GLY A 640 34.57 5.54 -15.81
N ARG A 641 34.53 4.31 -15.30
CA ARG A 641 35.07 3.96 -13.99
C ARG A 641 36.60 3.99 -14.01
N ALA A 642 37.21 3.50 -15.09
CA ALA A 642 38.65 3.60 -15.31
C ALA A 642 38.92 4.26 -16.66
N TYR A 643 39.83 5.25 -16.68
CA TYR A 643 40.24 5.94 -17.88
C TYR A 643 41.60 6.64 -17.70
N GLU A 644 42.22 6.97 -18.82
CA GLU A 644 43.45 7.75 -18.91
C GLU A 644 43.27 8.96 -19.82
N ILE A 645 43.86 10.09 -19.44
CA ILE A 645 44.09 11.22 -20.34
C ILE A 645 45.51 11.05 -20.88
N GLN A 646 45.65 10.97 -22.19
CA GLN A 646 46.93 10.74 -22.86
C GLN A 646 47.21 11.84 -23.90
N VAL A 647 48.50 12.14 -24.08
CA VAL A 647 48.97 13.14 -25.04
C VAL A 647 49.95 12.53 -26.04
N SER A 648 50.00 13.10 -27.24
CA SER A 648 50.88 12.66 -28.32
C SER A 648 51.28 13.84 -29.21
N ASP A 649 52.52 13.82 -29.72
CA ASP A 649 53.01 14.83 -30.67
C ASP A 649 52.71 14.45 -32.13
N ASP A 650 52.62 13.13 -32.41
CA ASP A 650 52.55 12.54 -33.75
C ASP A 650 51.20 11.82 -34.03
N GLY A 651 50.40 11.57 -32.99
CA GLY A 651 49.12 10.86 -33.06
C GLY A 651 49.24 9.33 -32.97
N SER A 652 50.46 8.80 -32.83
CA SER A 652 50.76 7.36 -32.73
C SER A 652 51.46 6.98 -31.42
N SER A 653 52.36 7.82 -30.92
CA SER A 653 53.14 7.59 -29.71
C SER A 653 52.48 8.32 -28.54
N TRP A 654 51.92 7.57 -27.58
CA TRP A 654 51.11 8.12 -26.50
C TRP A 654 51.82 8.11 -25.16
N ARG A 655 51.62 9.18 -24.39
CA ARG A 655 52.11 9.35 -23.02
C ARG A 655 50.92 9.62 -22.10
N THR A 656 50.81 8.89 -20.99
CA THR A 656 49.76 9.13 -20.00
C THR A 656 50.06 10.40 -19.20
N ALA A 657 49.13 11.35 -19.23
CA ALA A 657 49.18 12.60 -18.47
C ALA A 657 48.41 12.48 -17.15
N TYR A 658 47.33 11.69 -17.13
CA TYR A 658 46.53 11.38 -15.94
C TYR A 658 45.84 10.03 -16.11
N GLY A 659 45.54 9.34 -15.02
CA GLY A 659 44.72 8.13 -15.04
C GLY A 659 44.01 7.90 -13.71
N THR A 660 42.84 7.27 -13.78
CA THR A 660 42.04 6.86 -12.61
C THR A 660 41.40 5.50 -12.86
N THR A 661 41.13 4.76 -11.78
CA THR A 661 40.37 3.50 -11.78
C THR A 661 39.10 3.57 -10.92
N SER A 662 38.81 4.76 -10.38
CA SER A 662 37.74 5.01 -9.43
C SER A 662 36.86 6.20 -9.81
N GLY A 663 36.72 6.47 -11.12
CA GLY A 663 35.83 7.51 -11.62
C GLY A 663 34.41 7.35 -11.07
N ASN A 664 33.77 8.47 -10.74
CA ASN A 664 32.42 8.56 -10.16
C ASN A 664 31.40 9.22 -11.10
N GLY A 665 31.82 9.64 -12.30
CA GLY A 665 30.97 10.29 -13.29
C GLY A 665 30.71 11.75 -12.94
N GLY A 666 29.71 12.37 -13.59
CA GLY A 666 29.45 13.79 -13.41
C GLY A 666 30.60 14.63 -14.00
N VAL A 667 31.25 15.45 -13.18
CA VAL A 667 32.33 16.34 -13.63
C VAL A 667 33.66 15.89 -13.07
N ASP A 668 34.59 15.51 -13.95
CA ASP A 668 35.99 15.32 -13.60
C ASP A 668 36.81 16.53 -14.04
N SER A 669 37.28 17.30 -13.05
CA SER A 669 38.15 18.47 -13.27
C SER A 669 39.56 18.16 -12.79
N VAL A 670 40.50 17.99 -13.72
CA VAL A 670 41.86 17.52 -13.45
C VAL A 670 42.87 18.61 -13.80
N ASP A 671 43.61 19.09 -12.80
CA ASP A 671 44.80 19.91 -13.05
C ASP A 671 45.94 19.01 -13.50
N VAL A 672 46.38 19.20 -14.74
CA VAL A 672 47.43 18.39 -15.38
C VAL A 672 48.24 19.27 -16.32
N THR A 673 49.54 19.39 -16.07
CA THR A 673 50.45 20.06 -17.01
C THR A 673 50.98 19.05 -18.01
N ALA A 674 50.55 19.17 -19.27
CA ALA A 674 50.99 18.29 -20.34
C ALA A 674 51.17 19.06 -21.64
N THR A 675 52.00 18.50 -22.53
CA THR A 675 52.32 19.06 -23.83
C THR A 675 52.11 17.99 -24.90
N GLY A 676 51.35 18.34 -25.93
CA GLY A 676 51.09 17.47 -27.08
C GLY A 676 50.26 18.18 -28.15
N ARG A 677 50.24 17.63 -29.36
CA ARG A 677 49.32 18.06 -30.42
C ARG A 677 47.98 17.35 -30.31
N TYR A 678 48.01 16.07 -30.02
CA TYR A 678 46.83 15.23 -29.85
C TYR A 678 46.62 14.94 -28.38
N VAL A 679 45.37 15.04 -27.93
CA VAL A 679 44.96 14.65 -26.58
C VAL A 679 43.82 13.66 -26.71
N ARG A 680 43.88 12.54 -26.01
CA ARG A 680 42.79 11.55 -26.00
C ARG A 680 42.38 11.17 -24.59
N LEU A 681 41.09 10.97 -24.43
CA LEU A 681 40.50 10.21 -23.34
C LEU A 681 40.47 8.75 -23.77
N HIS A 682 41.18 7.88 -23.06
CA HIS A 682 41.23 6.44 -23.28
C HIS A 682 40.57 5.74 -22.10
N ALA A 683 39.30 5.38 -22.25
CA ALA A 683 38.48 4.79 -21.20
C ALA A 683 38.53 3.26 -21.29
N THR A 684 38.86 2.61 -20.17
CA THR A 684 39.22 1.19 -20.10
C THR A 684 38.24 0.34 -19.31
N GLN A 685 37.37 0.96 -18.51
CA GLN A 685 36.28 0.27 -17.81
C GLN A 685 35.04 1.17 -17.67
N ARG A 686 33.88 0.70 -18.14
CA ARG A 686 32.58 1.38 -17.95
C ARG A 686 32.08 1.25 -16.52
N ALA A 687 31.39 2.28 -16.04
CA ALA A 687 30.74 2.26 -14.73
C ALA A 687 29.30 1.73 -14.76
N THR A 688 28.70 1.63 -15.95
CA THR A 688 27.32 1.18 -16.16
C THR A 688 27.28 0.09 -17.24
N GLY A 689 26.09 -0.47 -17.51
CA GLY A 689 25.89 -1.40 -18.64
C GLY A 689 25.95 -0.75 -20.03
N TRP A 690 25.88 0.59 -20.09
CA TRP A 690 25.88 1.38 -21.31
C TRP A 690 27.30 1.70 -21.79
N GLY A 691 27.44 2.24 -23.01
CA GLY A 691 28.71 2.78 -23.54
C GLY A 691 29.17 4.02 -22.80
N TYR A 692 30.38 4.52 -23.06
CA TYR A 692 30.82 5.80 -22.49
C TYR A 692 30.07 6.95 -23.16
N SER A 693 29.67 7.94 -22.38
CA SER A 693 29.04 9.14 -22.92
C SER A 693 29.50 10.42 -22.22
N LEU A 694 29.83 11.42 -23.05
CA LEU A 694 30.50 12.64 -22.62
C LEU A 694 29.85 13.85 -23.30
N TYR A 695 29.37 14.80 -22.49
CA TYR A 695 28.90 16.11 -22.94
C TYR A 695 30.07 17.02 -23.34
N GLU A 696 31.21 16.96 -22.63
CA GLU A 696 32.35 17.85 -22.87
C GLU A 696 33.69 17.18 -22.56
N PHE A 697 34.68 17.38 -23.44
CA PHE A 697 36.10 17.07 -23.31
C PHE A 697 36.92 18.36 -23.51
N GLY A 698 36.85 19.24 -22.52
CA GLY A 698 37.53 20.52 -22.57
C GLY A 698 39.00 20.40 -22.16
N ILE A 699 39.88 21.10 -22.86
CA ILE A 699 41.33 21.12 -22.60
C ILE A 699 41.74 22.59 -22.45
N TYR A 700 42.16 22.99 -21.26
CA TYR A 700 42.29 24.39 -20.90
C TYR A 700 43.74 24.82 -20.75
N ARG A 701 44.06 25.92 -21.43
CA ARG A 701 45.28 26.69 -21.17
C ARG A 701 44.97 27.81 -20.18
N ARG A 702 45.67 27.80 -19.05
CA ARG A 702 45.59 28.81 -17.98
C ARG A 702 46.80 29.73 -17.97
#